data_AF-A0A4Q4XFS5-F1
#
_entry.id   AF-A0A4Q4XFS5-F1
#
_cell.length_a   1.000
_cell.length_b   1.000
_cell.length_c   1.000
_cell.angle_alpha   90.00
_cell.angle_beta   90.00
_cell.angle_gamma   90.00
#
_symmetry.space_group_name_H-M   'P 1'
#
loop_
_entity.id
_entity.type
_entity.pdbx_description
1 polymer ?
#
loop_
_entity_poly.entity_id
_entity_poly.type
_entity_poly.pdbx_seq_one_letter_code
_entity_poly.pdbx_strand_id
1 'polypeptide(L)'
;MAKKESVQKRLQKVRPPRVQLTYDVEIGDAIETKELPFVVGVVADLSGQSEVQQPKLRDRKFVNIDRDNFDEVMKGVEPRAAFQVPNTLTEDGGRFGVDLKFRSLEDFSPEAVVEQVEPLRKLLEARSKLADLRNKMAGNDKLEDLLMLENQSAAQGASVAEEVSLLDSIVEQSRVAKSESERARAKDIIGELASQVLSGTVVVSDNLSATLDARVAELDRLISQQLSAIMHAPEFQKLESTWRGLHYLVKETSTGQTIKIKALNATKRDLTKDFKTAIEFDQSALFKKVYEEEFGTFGGAPFGALIGDYEITRQPEDMYFIEQMAHVAAASHAPFIASSSPELLGLESFADLGKPRDLAKVFDTVEYAKWKSFRDSEDSRYVGLTLPRFLGRLPYNPKDGTVVESFNFVEDVDGTDHSKYLWCNAAWAFGARLTAAFDDFGWCAAIRGVEGGGLVEDLPTHTFKTDDGEIALKCPTEIAITDRREKELSDLGFIPLVHCKNTDYAAFFAAQSAQKAKKYDSDSANANAVLSAQLQYIFSVSRVAHYLKAMMRDKIGSFASAKNVETFLNRWISQYVLLDDNATQEQKAQFPLREASIQVAEVPGKPGTYRSVAFLRPHFQLDELSISLRLVADLPKSANSTNNQSIEEGLCMKDIYVKFDSPAIKGESQDKDHKDWIEINSWSQAISQPRSATASTAGGHTAERCEHRDMVFTKDLDVVSPLLYQHASGGTTFGEVTIEFFRADGEGNRVKYLEVKLKNAILSEVDSQVVAQGIPTDTFSLRYAAVQWKYTQQKSAGGQGGNSQGAWSLTKNDKTYSV
;
A
#
# COMPACT_ATOMS: atom_id res chain seq x y z
N MET A 1 -21.92 12.71 2.99
CA MET A 1 -21.53 13.90 2.19
C MET A 1 -20.20 14.41 2.73
N ALA A 2 -19.08 13.89 2.23
CA ALA A 2 -17.78 14.48 2.49
C ALA A 2 -17.70 15.80 1.70
N LYS A 3 -17.53 16.92 2.39
CA LYS A 3 -17.36 18.24 1.76
C LYS A 3 -15.99 18.27 1.07
N LYS A 4 -15.94 18.68 -0.19
CA LYS A 4 -14.72 19.12 -0.90
C LYS A 4 -13.80 19.91 0.04
N GLU A 5 -12.68 19.33 0.48
CA GLU A 5 -11.58 20.06 1.10
C GLU A 5 -10.47 20.22 0.06
N SER A 6 -10.41 21.39 -0.58
CA SER A 6 -9.27 21.71 -1.45
C SER A 6 -7.99 21.79 -0.61
N VAL A 7 -6.82 21.59 -1.25
CA VAL A 7 -5.51 21.73 -0.60
C VAL A 7 -5.34 23.10 0.08
N GLN A 8 -5.96 24.17 -0.44
CA GLN A 8 -6.01 25.47 0.23
C GLN A 8 -6.78 25.46 1.56
N LYS A 9 -7.87 24.69 1.68
CA LYS A 9 -8.58 24.50 2.96
C LYS A 9 -7.80 23.63 3.93
N ARG A 10 -7.09 22.59 3.45
CA ARG A 10 -6.14 21.81 4.26
C ARG A 10 -4.98 22.64 4.81
N LEU A 11 -4.55 23.67 4.07
CA LEU A 11 -3.55 24.64 4.51
C LEU A 11 -4.10 25.67 5.53
N GLN A 12 -5.40 25.96 5.51
CA GLN A 12 -6.07 26.91 6.43
C GLN A 12 -6.57 26.26 7.74
N LYS A 13 -6.66 24.93 7.80
CA LYS A 13 -7.03 24.20 9.03
C LYS A 13 -5.89 24.31 10.04
N VAL A 14 -6.20 24.63 11.29
CA VAL A 14 -5.23 24.53 12.39
C VAL A 14 -4.89 23.04 12.53
N ARG A 15 -3.75 22.64 11.96
CA ARG A 15 -3.32 21.25 11.93
C ARG A 15 -3.01 20.80 13.36
N PRO A 16 -3.53 19.64 13.82
CA PRO A 16 -3.07 19.08 15.08
C PRO A 16 -1.55 18.87 15.02
N PRO A 17 -0.81 19.06 16.11
CA PRO A 17 0.64 18.92 16.11
C PRO A 17 1.01 17.48 15.76
N ARG A 18 1.72 17.29 14.63
CA ARG A 18 2.34 16.01 14.27
C ARG A 18 3.54 15.74 15.18
N VAL A 19 3.84 14.46 15.41
CA VAL A 19 5.07 14.08 16.12
C VAL A 19 6.26 14.26 15.18
N GLN A 20 7.21 15.09 15.60
CA GLN A 20 8.46 15.27 14.87
C GLN A 20 9.46 14.23 15.38
N LEU A 21 9.92 13.34 14.50
CA LEU A 21 11.01 12.45 14.84
C LEU A 21 12.31 13.25 14.78
N THR A 22 12.93 13.47 15.93
CA THR A 22 14.17 14.22 16.02
C THR A 22 15.24 13.46 16.79
N TYR A 23 16.48 13.88 16.60
CA TYR A 23 17.59 13.49 17.44
C TYR A 23 18.56 14.66 17.63
N ASP A 24 19.23 14.66 18.77
CA ASP A 24 20.14 15.73 19.14
C ASP A 24 21.57 15.41 18.68
N VAL A 25 22.21 16.39 18.05
CA VAL A 25 23.62 16.36 17.65
C VAL A 25 24.39 17.41 18.45
N GLU A 26 25.46 16.97 19.11
CA GLU A 26 26.39 17.85 19.82
C GLU A 26 27.43 18.38 18.83
N ILE A 27 27.42 19.69 18.57
CA ILE A 27 28.41 20.37 17.72
C ILE A 27 29.12 21.42 18.59
N GLY A 28 30.31 21.07 19.09
CA GLY A 28 31.03 21.92 20.05
C GLY A 28 30.27 22.03 21.39
N ASP A 29 29.92 23.25 21.79
CA ASP A 29 29.15 23.53 23.02
C ASP A 29 27.62 23.68 22.76
N ALA A 30 27.16 23.48 21.52
CA ALA A 30 25.75 23.63 21.13
C ALA A 30 25.07 22.29 20.82
N ILE A 31 23.81 22.13 21.25
CA ILE A 31 22.94 21.01 20.89
C ILE A 31 22.03 21.44 19.74
N GLU A 32 22.16 20.78 18.59
CA GLU A 32 21.30 20.97 17.42
C GLU A 32 20.34 19.79 17.27
N THR A 33 19.04 20.07 17.25
CA THR A 33 18.00 19.04 17.01
C THR A 33 17.78 18.88 15.51
N LYS A 34 17.96 17.66 14.99
CA LYS A 34 17.81 17.32 13.56
C LYS A 34 16.59 16.44 13.28
N GLU A 35 15.87 16.74 12.21
CA GLU A 35 14.80 15.91 11.63
C GLU A 35 15.24 15.43 10.24
N LEU A 36 15.13 14.13 9.97
CA LEU A 36 15.38 13.61 8.63
C LEU A 36 14.15 13.86 7.75
N PRO A 37 14.28 14.33 6.49
CA PRO A 37 13.13 14.44 5.62
C PRO A 37 12.59 13.05 5.23
N PHE A 38 11.33 12.98 4.84
CA PHE A 38 10.75 11.84 4.13
C PHE A 38 10.85 12.08 2.63
N VAL A 39 11.79 11.38 1.99
CA VAL A 39 12.04 11.51 0.55
C VAL A 39 11.34 10.37 -0.19
N VAL A 40 10.41 10.71 -1.08
CA VAL A 40 9.79 9.76 -2.02
C VAL A 40 10.60 9.74 -3.30
N GLY A 41 11.24 8.61 -3.60
CA GLY A 41 11.98 8.39 -4.84
C GLY A 41 11.05 7.86 -5.91
N VAL A 42 10.85 8.62 -6.99
CA VAL A 42 10.04 8.20 -8.13
C VAL A 42 10.96 7.67 -9.23
N VAL A 43 10.65 6.51 -9.78
CA VAL A 43 11.38 5.92 -10.91
C VAL A 43 10.39 5.54 -12.00
N ALA A 44 10.46 6.21 -13.15
CA ALA A 44 9.48 6.09 -14.21
C ALA A 44 10.09 6.40 -15.59
N ASP A 45 9.46 5.92 -16.65
CA ASP A 45 9.79 6.35 -18.02
C ASP A 45 9.12 7.69 -18.31
N LEU A 46 9.87 8.78 -18.13
CA LEU A 46 9.38 10.15 -18.29
C LEU A 46 9.62 10.70 -19.70
N SER A 47 10.57 10.13 -20.45
CA SER A 47 10.98 10.64 -21.76
C SER A 47 10.18 10.07 -22.93
N GLY A 48 9.62 8.87 -22.80
CA GLY A 48 9.01 8.16 -23.94
C GLY A 48 10.01 8.01 -25.09
N GLN A 49 9.66 8.53 -26.27
CA GLN A 49 10.47 8.46 -27.50
C GLN A 49 11.21 9.79 -27.79
N SER A 50 11.77 10.42 -26.76
CA SER A 50 12.54 11.67 -26.87
C SER A 50 13.66 11.58 -27.92
N GLU A 51 13.86 12.65 -28.69
CA GLU A 51 14.98 12.79 -29.63
C GLU A 51 16.30 13.09 -28.93
N VAL A 52 16.23 13.63 -27.70
CA VAL A 52 17.41 13.91 -26.89
C VAL A 52 17.94 12.59 -26.33
N GLN A 53 19.19 12.29 -26.69
CA GLN A 53 19.88 11.13 -26.15
C GLN A 53 20.01 11.29 -24.63
N GLN A 54 19.23 10.48 -23.90
CA GLN A 54 19.28 10.47 -22.45
C GLN A 54 20.66 9.98 -21.98
N PRO A 55 21.25 10.62 -20.95
CA PRO A 55 22.50 10.14 -20.35
C PRO A 55 22.42 8.67 -19.95
N LYS A 56 23.55 7.98 -19.84
CA LYS A 56 23.58 6.62 -19.28
C LYS A 56 23.06 6.65 -17.84
N LEU A 57 22.40 5.58 -17.39
CA LEU A 57 21.78 5.51 -16.07
C LEU A 57 22.73 5.92 -14.93
N ARG A 58 24.01 5.53 -15.00
CA ARG A 58 25.06 5.93 -14.04
C ARG A 58 25.21 7.44 -13.88
N ASP A 59 25.04 8.19 -14.96
CA ASP A 59 25.27 9.64 -15.00
C ASP A 59 23.96 10.43 -14.78
N ARG A 60 22.78 9.78 -14.82
CA ARG A 60 21.48 10.38 -14.46
C ARG A 60 21.42 10.68 -12.97
N LYS A 61 20.64 11.68 -12.55
CA LYS A 61 20.45 12.04 -11.14
C LYS A 61 18.97 12.11 -10.80
N PHE A 62 18.68 11.89 -9.53
CA PHE A 62 17.37 12.18 -8.96
C PHE A 62 17.16 13.70 -8.91
N VAL A 63 16.09 14.18 -9.55
CA VAL A 63 15.73 15.60 -9.61
C VAL A 63 14.58 15.87 -8.65
N ASN A 64 14.69 16.91 -7.82
CA ASN A 64 13.59 17.31 -6.93
C ASN A 64 12.42 17.87 -7.76
N ILE A 65 11.21 17.40 -7.48
CA ILE A 65 9.98 17.86 -8.13
C ILE A 65 9.00 18.34 -7.06
N ASP A 66 8.43 19.51 -7.29
CA ASP A 66 7.34 20.10 -6.54
C ASP A 66 6.34 20.74 -7.50
N ARG A 67 5.36 21.47 -6.96
CA ARG A 67 4.31 22.12 -7.74
C ARG A 67 4.81 23.31 -8.57
N ASP A 68 5.91 23.93 -8.16
CA ASP A 68 6.40 25.17 -8.77
C ASP A 68 7.36 24.86 -9.93
N ASN A 69 8.12 23.77 -9.84
CA ASN A 69 9.11 23.37 -10.86
C ASN A 69 8.67 22.21 -11.77
N PHE A 70 7.42 21.73 -11.67
CA PHE A 70 6.95 20.55 -12.40
C PHE A 70 7.18 20.65 -13.92
N ASP A 71 6.72 21.75 -14.53
CA ASP A 71 6.86 21.97 -15.98
C ASP A 71 8.32 22.23 -16.38
N GLU A 72 9.15 22.80 -15.51
CA GLU A 72 10.59 22.95 -15.77
C GLU A 72 11.29 21.59 -15.89
N VAL A 73 10.92 20.66 -15.00
CA VAL A 73 11.45 19.29 -15.03
C VAL A 73 10.95 18.54 -16.27
N MET A 74 9.67 18.69 -16.63
CA MET A 74 9.14 18.13 -17.88
C MET A 74 9.89 18.66 -19.10
N LYS A 75 10.06 19.98 -19.20
CA LYS A 75 10.81 20.62 -20.27
C LYS A 75 12.26 20.13 -20.35
N GLY A 76 12.91 19.84 -19.22
CA GLY A 76 14.27 19.29 -19.19
C GLY A 76 14.37 17.84 -19.68
N VAL A 77 13.30 17.05 -19.54
CA VAL A 77 13.23 15.67 -20.03
C VAL A 77 12.91 15.60 -21.52
N GLU A 78 12.22 16.62 -22.05
CA GLU A 78 11.68 16.69 -23.42
C GLU A 78 10.91 15.42 -23.83
N PRO A 79 9.79 15.10 -23.16
CA PRO A 79 8.95 13.97 -23.54
C PRO A 79 8.45 14.08 -24.98
N ARG A 80 8.44 12.94 -25.68
CA ARG A 80 7.94 12.84 -27.05
C ARG A 80 7.20 11.53 -27.27
N ALA A 81 6.10 11.58 -28.00
CA ALA A 81 5.36 10.42 -28.45
C ALA A 81 5.27 10.45 -29.98
N ALA A 82 5.84 9.44 -30.65
CA ALA A 82 5.72 9.28 -32.09
C ALA A 82 5.11 7.90 -32.41
N PHE A 83 4.03 7.90 -33.18
CA PHE A 83 3.25 6.70 -33.46
C PHE A 83 2.42 6.88 -34.74
N GLN A 84 1.79 5.81 -35.20
CA GLN A 84 0.90 5.84 -36.37
C GLN A 84 -0.55 5.65 -35.95
N VAL A 85 -1.43 6.52 -36.41
CA VAL A 85 -2.87 6.47 -36.13
C VAL A 85 -3.68 6.17 -37.38
N PRO A 86 -4.85 5.53 -37.25
CA PRO A 86 -5.82 5.46 -38.33
C PRO A 86 -6.20 6.86 -38.82
N ASN A 87 -6.26 7.02 -40.15
CA ASN A 87 -6.72 8.24 -40.79
C ASN A 87 -8.24 8.19 -40.95
N THR A 88 -8.95 9.04 -40.22
CA THR A 88 -10.41 9.22 -40.30
C THR A 88 -10.81 10.49 -41.06
N LEU A 89 -9.83 11.27 -41.55
CA LEU A 89 -10.07 12.54 -42.24
C LEU A 89 -10.34 12.38 -43.74
N THR A 90 -9.82 11.32 -44.36
CA THR A 90 -9.97 11.07 -45.81
C THR A 90 -10.72 9.77 -46.08
N GLU A 91 -11.52 9.74 -47.14
CA GLU A 91 -12.30 8.57 -47.55
C GLU A 91 -11.42 7.36 -47.96
N ASP A 92 -10.21 7.61 -48.47
CA ASP A 92 -9.23 6.58 -48.82
C ASP A 92 -8.70 5.79 -47.61
N GLY A 93 -8.96 6.28 -46.39
CA GLY A 93 -8.49 5.68 -45.15
C GLY A 93 -6.96 5.63 -45.02
N GLY A 94 -6.45 4.63 -44.29
CA GLY A 94 -5.02 4.41 -44.09
C GLY A 94 -4.52 4.80 -42.70
N ARG A 95 -3.20 5.01 -42.56
CA ARG A 95 -2.56 5.48 -41.32
C ARG A 95 -1.61 6.62 -41.64
N PHE A 96 -1.50 7.59 -40.76
CA PHE A 96 -0.48 8.63 -40.85
C PHE A 96 0.32 8.74 -39.54
N GLY A 97 1.54 9.25 -39.65
CA GLY A 97 2.43 9.44 -38.52
C GLY A 97 2.08 10.70 -37.73
N VAL A 98 2.04 10.56 -36.42
CA VAL A 98 1.86 11.64 -35.45
C VAL A 98 3.12 11.74 -34.61
N ASP A 99 3.60 12.96 -34.41
CA ASP A 99 4.79 13.28 -33.64
C ASP A 99 4.49 14.44 -32.70
N LEU A 100 4.38 14.13 -31.40
CA LEU A 100 3.98 15.07 -30.37
C LEU A 100 5.12 15.29 -29.38
N LYS A 101 5.38 16.55 -29.05
CA LYS A 101 6.41 16.98 -28.10
C LYS A 101 5.72 17.71 -26.94
N PHE A 102 6.16 17.41 -25.72
CA PHE A 102 5.55 17.95 -24.51
C PHE A 102 6.60 18.73 -23.71
N ARG A 103 6.22 19.91 -23.22
CA ARG A 103 7.05 20.82 -22.43
C ARG A 103 6.35 21.23 -21.13
N SER A 104 5.02 21.22 -21.10
CA SER A 104 4.20 21.39 -19.91
C SER A 104 3.07 20.37 -19.86
N LEU A 105 2.40 20.24 -18.72
CA LEU A 105 1.25 19.37 -18.59
C LEU A 105 0.07 19.78 -19.50
N GLU A 106 -0.03 21.08 -19.83
CA GLU A 106 -1.05 21.62 -20.73
C GLU A 106 -0.90 21.12 -22.17
N ASP A 107 0.29 20.65 -22.56
CA ASP A 107 0.53 20.10 -23.90
C ASP A 107 -0.21 18.76 -24.14
N PHE A 108 -0.70 18.12 -23.08
CA PHE A 108 -1.60 16.96 -23.18
C PHE A 108 -3.07 17.34 -23.40
N SER A 109 -3.39 18.64 -23.43
CA SER A 109 -4.75 19.10 -23.73
C SER A 109 -5.12 18.85 -25.21
N PRO A 110 -6.42 18.64 -25.51
CA PRO A 110 -6.93 18.51 -26.88
C PRO A 110 -6.43 19.60 -27.84
N GLU A 111 -6.38 20.84 -27.38
CA GLU A 111 -5.98 22.00 -28.18
C GLU A 111 -4.50 21.93 -28.57
N ALA A 112 -3.63 21.69 -27.58
CA ALA A 112 -2.21 21.60 -27.81
C ALA A 112 -1.84 20.40 -28.71
N VAL A 113 -2.58 19.28 -28.61
CA VAL A 113 -2.40 18.14 -29.51
C VAL A 113 -2.82 18.49 -30.94
N VAL A 114 -3.94 19.18 -31.12
CA VAL A 114 -4.43 19.62 -32.45
C VAL A 114 -3.44 20.59 -33.11
N GLU A 115 -2.87 21.54 -32.35
CA GLU A 115 -1.90 22.51 -32.86
C GLU A 115 -0.61 21.86 -33.39
N GLN A 116 -0.20 20.73 -32.81
CA GLN A 116 1.01 20.01 -33.24
C GLN A 116 0.78 19.13 -34.48
N VAL A 117 -0.47 18.76 -34.79
CA VAL A 117 -0.80 17.84 -35.88
C VAL A 117 -1.32 18.63 -37.08
N GLU A 118 -0.48 18.78 -38.10
CA GLU A 118 -0.72 19.70 -39.23
C GLU A 118 -2.09 19.56 -39.92
N PRO A 119 -2.60 18.34 -40.22
CA PRO A 119 -3.94 18.16 -40.77
C PRO A 119 -5.05 18.67 -39.84
N LEU A 120 -4.92 18.49 -38.53
CA LEU A 120 -5.91 18.94 -37.55
C LEU A 120 -5.85 20.44 -37.31
N ARG A 121 -4.65 21.02 -37.24
CA ARG A 121 -4.45 22.47 -37.14
C ARG A 121 -5.13 23.21 -38.29
N LYS A 122 -4.98 22.74 -39.53
CA LYS A 122 -5.68 23.32 -40.69
C LYS A 122 -7.20 23.30 -40.56
N LEU A 123 -7.76 22.19 -40.06
CA LEU A 123 -9.20 22.09 -39.81
C LEU A 123 -9.65 23.03 -38.70
N LEU A 124 -8.86 23.19 -37.64
CA LEU A 124 -9.15 24.13 -36.55
C LEU A 124 -9.08 25.59 -37.02
N GLU A 125 -8.10 25.94 -37.86
CA GLU A 125 -7.99 27.26 -38.49
C GLU A 125 -9.20 27.57 -39.38
N ALA A 126 -9.58 26.63 -40.25
CA ALA A 126 -10.78 26.76 -41.09
C ALA A 126 -12.04 26.94 -40.24
N ARG A 127 -12.21 26.11 -39.20
CA ARG A 127 -13.31 26.19 -38.24
C ARG A 127 -13.36 27.55 -37.55
N SER A 128 -12.22 28.07 -37.11
CA SER A 128 -12.12 29.35 -36.41
C SER A 128 -12.49 30.53 -37.32
N LYS A 129 -12.01 30.51 -38.58
CA LYS A 129 -12.40 31.50 -39.60
C LYS A 129 -13.90 31.49 -39.87
N LEU A 130 -14.50 30.31 -40.03
CA LEU A 130 -15.95 30.18 -40.27
C LEU A 130 -16.78 30.64 -39.05
N ALA A 131 -16.35 30.32 -37.83
CA ALA A 131 -17.01 30.78 -36.61
C ALA A 131 -16.91 32.31 -36.45
N ASP A 132 -15.75 32.91 -36.77
CA ASP A 132 -15.56 34.36 -36.80
C ASP A 132 -16.43 35.04 -37.86
N LEU A 133 -16.56 34.43 -39.04
CA LEU A 133 -17.45 34.92 -40.10
C LEU A 133 -18.89 34.94 -39.62
N ARG A 134 -19.36 33.84 -39.02
CA ARG A 134 -20.71 33.74 -38.45
C ARG A 134 -20.95 34.81 -37.39
N ASN A 135 -20.01 35.01 -36.48
CA ASN A 135 -20.13 36.04 -35.43
C ASN A 135 -20.17 37.47 -36.01
N LYS A 136 -19.48 37.72 -37.13
CA LYS A 136 -19.51 39.03 -37.82
C LYS A 136 -20.77 39.22 -38.66
N MET A 137 -21.35 38.14 -39.18
CA MET A 137 -22.65 38.16 -39.85
C MET A 137 -23.79 38.38 -38.86
N ALA A 138 -23.67 37.87 -37.63
CA ALA A 138 -24.64 38.06 -36.56
C ALA A 138 -24.76 39.56 -36.20
N GLY A 139 -25.72 40.24 -36.81
CA GLY A 139 -25.98 41.68 -36.67
C GLY A 139 -25.59 42.55 -37.89
N ASN A 140 -25.21 41.95 -39.02
CA ASN A 140 -24.93 42.66 -40.28
C ASN A 140 -25.63 42.00 -41.47
N ASP A 141 -26.95 42.20 -41.56
CA ASP A 141 -27.83 41.66 -42.61
C ASP A 141 -27.29 41.95 -44.03
N LYS A 142 -26.65 43.11 -44.20
CA LYS A 142 -26.07 43.52 -45.49
C LYS A 142 -24.86 42.65 -45.91
N LEU A 143 -24.08 42.16 -44.96
CA LEU A 143 -22.98 41.23 -45.24
C LEU A 143 -23.53 39.86 -45.64
N GLU A 144 -24.60 39.40 -44.99
CA GLU A 144 -25.26 38.13 -45.30
C GLU A 144 -25.85 38.13 -46.71
N ASP A 145 -26.56 39.20 -47.10
CA ASP A 145 -27.12 39.36 -48.45
C ASP A 145 -26.05 39.32 -49.54
N LEU A 146 -24.93 40.02 -49.33
CA LEU A 146 -23.81 40.07 -50.29
C LEU A 146 -23.14 38.71 -50.47
N LEU A 147 -22.93 37.97 -49.37
CA LEU A 147 -22.33 36.63 -49.41
C LEU A 147 -23.27 35.60 -50.06
N MET A 148 -24.59 35.74 -49.88
CA MET A 148 -25.57 34.87 -50.55
C MET A 148 -25.60 35.08 -52.06
N LEU A 149 -25.61 36.35 -52.51
CA LEU A 149 -25.54 36.71 -53.93
C LEU A 149 -24.28 36.16 -54.61
N GLU A 150 -23.14 36.23 -53.91
CA GLU A 150 -21.86 35.76 -54.45
C GLU A 150 -21.76 34.23 -54.47
N ASN A 151 -22.19 33.53 -53.42
CA ASN A 151 -22.14 32.08 -53.37
C ASN A 151 -23.01 31.41 -54.46
N GLN A 152 -24.12 32.03 -54.85
CA GLN A 152 -24.91 31.60 -56.01
C GLN A 152 -24.18 31.80 -57.35
N SER A 153 -23.31 32.82 -57.42
CA SER A 153 -22.50 33.14 -58.60
C SER A 153 -21.25 32.24 -58.70
N ALA A 154 -20.59 31.95 -57.58
CA ALA A 154 -19.44 31.06 -57.49
C ALA A 154 -19.79 29.60 -57.84
N ALA A 155 -20.99 29.13 -57.46
CA ALA A 155 -21.52 27.83 -57.87
C ALA A 155 -21.73 27.67 -59.39
N GLN A 156 -21.69 28.77 -60.16
CA GLN A 156 -21.82 28.77 -61.63
C GLN A 156 -20.46 28.87 -62.37
N GLY A 157 -19.33 28.77 -61.68
CA GLY A 157 -18.00 28.61 -62.29
C GLY A 157 -17.35 29.91 -62.80
N ALA A 158 -17.11 30.87 -61.91
CA ALA A 158 -16.34 32.08 -62.19
C ALA A 158 -14.82 31.87 -62.08
N SER A 159 -14.02 32.75 -62.70
CA SER A 159 -12.57 32.64 -62.81
C SER A 159 -11.80 33.24 -61.61
N VAL A 160 -10.65 32.64 -61.25
CA VAL A 160 -9.82 33.02 -60.08
C VAL A 160 -9.35 34.49 -60.07
N ALA A 161 -9.28 35.15 -61.23
CA ALA A 161 -8.87 36.55 -61.33
C ALA A 161 -10.00 37.55 -60.97
N GLU A 162 -11.27 37.16 -61.08
CA GLU A 162 -12.42 37.97 -60.66
C GLU A 162 -12.63 37.92 -59.14
N GLU A 163 -12.27 36.81 -58.47
CA GLU A 163 -12.44 36.60 -57.03
C GLU A 163 -11.69 37.62 -56.17
N VAL A 164 -10.45 37.97 -56.52
CA VAL A 164 -9.63 38.93 -55.75
C VAL A 164 -10.23 40.34 -55.81
N SER A 165 -10.86 40.71 -56.92
CA SER A 165 -11.55 42.00 -57.07
C SER A 165 -12.90 42.05 -56.36
N LEU A 166 -13.55 40.89 -56.17
CA LEU A 166 -14.89 40.77 -55.61
C LEU A 166 -14.87 40.69 -54.08
N LEU A 167 -13.92 39.95 -53.50
CA LEU A 167 -13.66 39.95 -52.04
C LEU A 167 -13.39 41.37 -51.52
N ASP A 168 -12.67 42.17 -52.32
CA ASP A 168 -12.39 43.59 -52.02
C ASP A 168 -13.66 44.43 -52.00
N SER A 169 -14.57 44.18 -52.93
CA SER A 169 -15.86 44.87 -53.02
C SER A 169 -16.79 44.53 -51.84
N ILE A 170 -16.80 43.29 -51.37
CA ILE A 170 -17.63 42.85 -50.25
C ILE A 170 -17.12 43.46 -48.94
N VAL A 171 -15.81 43.44 -48.71
CA VAL A 171 -15.20 44.03 -47.52
C VAL A 171 -15.43 45.55 -47.48
N GLU A 172 -15.43 46.24 -48.61
CA GLU A 172 -15.76 47.67 -48.68
C GLU A 172 -17.26 47.97 -48.48
N GLN A 173 -18.15 47.17 -49.09
CA GLN A 173 -19.60 47.43 -49.06
C GLN A 173 -20.28 47.04 -47.74
N SER A 174 -19.72 46.05 -47.03
CA SER A 174 -20.26 45.48 -45.79
C SER A 174 -19.88 46.25 -44.52
N ARG A 175 -18.95 47.22 -44.61
CA ARG A 175 -18.43 48.02 -43.47
C ARG A 175 -17.92 47.18 -42.28
N VAL A 176 -17.46 45.96 -42.54
CA VAL A 176 -17.00 45.01 -41.50
C VAL A 176 -15.65 45.41 -40.88
N ALA A 177 -14.89 46.29 -41.54
CA ALA A 177 -13.55 46.71 -41.13
C ALA A 177 -13.34 48.23 -41.24
N LYS A 178 -12.75 48.84 -40.22
CA LYS A 178 -12.42 50.28 -40.15
C LYS A 178 -10.94 50.55 -40.43
N SER A 179 -10.05 49.57 -40.21
CA SER A 179 -8.61 49.68 -40.45
C SER A 179 -8.12 48.76 -41.58
N GLU A 180 -6.95 49.05 -42.13
CA GLU A 180 -6.34 48.27 -43.22
C GLU A 180 -6.00 46.83 -42.79
N SER A 181 -5.60 46.63 -41.52
CA SER A 181 -5.35 45.30 -40.94
C SER A 181 -6.64 44.49 -40.72
N GLU A 182 -7.74 45.15 -40.34
CA GLU A 182 -9.06 44.51 -40.24
C GLU A 182 -9.59 44.09 -41.62
N ARG A 183 -9.34 44.89 -42.66
CA ARG A 183 -9.73 44.55 -44.04
C ARG A 183 -9.01 43.29 -44.53
N ALA A 184 -7.70 43.18 -44.29
CA ALA A 184 -6.93 41.98 -44.65
C ALA A 184 -7.46 40.73 -43.92
N ARG A 185 -7.78 40.84 -42.63
CA ARG A 185 -8.35 39.74 -41.85
C ARG A 185 -9.76 39.35 -42.31
N ALA A 186 -10.59 40.32 -42.69
CA ALA A 186 -11.91 40.06 -43.23
C ALA A 186 -11.85 39.33 -44.58
N LYS A 187 -10.91 39.71 -45.46
CA LYS A 187 -10.66 39.00 -46.73
C LYS A 187 -10.27 37.54 -46.53
N ASP A 188 -9.34 37.28 -45.60
CA ASP A 188 -8.89 35.91 -45.30
C ASP A 188 -10.03 35.03 -44.74
N ILE A 189 -10.88 35.59 -43.88
CA ILE A 189 -12.05 34.89 -43.33
C ILE A 189 -13.08 34.56 -44.43
N ILE A 190 -13.38 35.51 -45.31
CA ILE A 190 -14.35 35.31 -46.41
C ILE A 190 -13.78 34.36 -47.47
N GLY A 191 -12.47 34.44 -47.74
CA GLY A 191 -11.77 33.54 -48.66
C GLY A 191 -11.83 32.08 -48.24
N GLU A 192 -11.84 31.78 -46.93
CA GLU A 192 -12.04 30.42 -46.43
C GLU A 192 -13.43 29.89 -46.80
N LEU A 193 -14.49 30.70 -46.65
CA LEU A 193 -15.84 30.31 -47.07
C LEU A 193 -15.88 30.00 -48.58
N ALA A 194 -15.28 30.86 -49.41
CA ALA A 194 -15.22 30.64 -50.85
C ALA A 194 -14.50 29.32 -51.20
N SER A 195 -13.39 29.01 -50.52
CA SER A 195 -12.67 27.74 -50.70
C SER A 195 -13.52 26.51 -50.31
N GLN A 196 -14.28 26.60 -49.23
CA GLN A 196 -15.17 25.53 -48.76
C GLN A 196 -16.37 25.31 -49.69
N VAL A 197 -16.87 26.37 -50.34
CA VAL A 197 -17.92 26.29 -51.36
C VAL A 197 -17.38 25.68 -52.66
N LEU A 198 -16.19 26.11 -53.11
CA LEU A 198 -15.51 25.58 -54.30
C LEU A 198 -15.15 24.10 -54.19
N SER A 199 -14.76 23.65 -53.01
CA SER A 199 -14.51 22.22 -52.73
C SER A 199 -15.80 21.38 -52.70
N GLY A 200 -16.97 21.99 -52.82
CA GLY A 200 -18.26 21.31 -52.80
C GLY A 200 -18.72 20.89 -51.41
N THR A 201 -18.03 21.33 -50.34
CA THR A 201 -18.30 20.88 -48.98
C THR A 201 -19.38 21.71 -48.27
N VAL A 202 -19.70 22.89 -48.78
CA VAL A 202 -20.77 23.77 -48.30
C VAL A 202 -21.84 23.90 -49.38
N VAL A 203 -23.06 23.43 -49.10
CA VAL A 203 -24.22 23.61 -49.98
C VAL A 203 -24.94 24.91 -49.60
N VAL A 204 -24.99 25.85 -50.53
CA VAL A 204 -25.62 27.16 -50.36
C VAL A 204 -27.13 26.96 -50.17
N SER A 205 -27.64 27.33 -49.00
CA SER A 205 -29.07 27.29 -48.67
C SER A 205 -29.59 28.70 -48.39
N ASP A 206 -30.91 28.87 -48.29
CA ASP A 206 -31.56 30.15 -47.99
C ASP A 206 -31.14 30.75 -46.63
N ASN A 207 -30.49 29.96 -45.76
CA ASN A 207 -29.97 30.41 -44.47
C ASN A 207 -28.47 30.10 -44.35
N LEU A 208 -27.64 31.07 -44.75
CA LEU A 208 -26.19 30.95 -44.74
C LEU A 208 -25.66 30.76 -43.32
N SER A 209 -26.23 31.45 -42.33
CA SER A 209 -25.87 31.30 -40.92
C SER A 209 -26.07 29.86 -40.42
N ALA A 210 -27.18 29.22 -40.76
CA ALA A 210 -27.44 27.82 -40.41
C ALA A 210 -26.50 26.84 -41.16
N THR A 211 -26.19 27.12 -42.43
CA THR A 211 -25.20 26.34 -43.19
C THR A 211 -23.79 26.45 -42.57
N LEU A 212 -23.39 27.64 -42.12
CA LEU A 212 -22.10 27.86 -41.42
C LEU A 212 -22.06 27.10 -40.09
N ASP A 213 -23.12 27.16 -39.28
CA ASP A 213 -23.20 26.40 -38.02
C ASP A 213 -23.12 24.89 -38.27
N ALA A 214 -23.82 24.38 -39.30
CA ALA A 214 -23.74 22.97 -39.68
C ALA A 214 -22.32 22.57 -40.13
N ARG A 215 -21.62 23.45 -40.88
CA ARG A 215 -20.25 23.20 -41.32
C ARG A 215 -19.25 23.23 -40.15
N VAL A 216 -19.39 24.19 -39.24
CA VAL A 216 -18.59 24.26 -38.00
C VAL A 216 -18.80 23.00 -37.16
N ALA A 217 -20.05 22.53 -37.01
CA ALA A 217 -20.35 21.30 -36.30
C ALA A 217 -19.74 20.06 -36.98
N GLU A 218 -19.71 20.02 -38.31
CA GLU A 218 -19.07 18.94 -39.06
C GLU A 218 -17.54 18.96 -38.90
N LEU A 219 -16.90 20.14 -38.92
CA LEU A 219 -15.48 20.28 -38.64
C LEU A 219 -15.16 19.84 -37.20
N ASP A 220 -15.96 20.27 -36.22
CA ASP A 220 -15.82 19.84 -34.82
C ASP A 220 -15.93 18.31 -34.70
N ARG A 221 -16.83 17.66 -35.48
CA ARG A 221 -16.97 16.20 -35.54
C ARG A 221 -15.74 15.51 -36.15
N LEU A 222 -15.22 16.00 -37.27
CA LEU A 222 -14.03 15.45 -37.94
C LEU A 222 -12.78 15.55 -37.05
N ILE A 223 -12.57 16.73 -36.45
CA ILE A 223 -11.48 16.96 -35.50
C ILE A 223 -11.65 16.01 -34.31
N SER A 224 -12.85 15.88 -33.75
CA SER A 224 -13.11 15.02 -32.59
C SER A 224 -12.83 13.55 -32.85
N GLN A 225 -13.24 13.02 -34.01
CA GLN A 225 -13.00 11.61 -34.38
C GLN A 225 -11.50 11.32 -34.52
N GLN A 226 -10.79 12.17 -35.25
CA GLN A 226 -9.37 11.96 -35.50
C GLN A 226 -8.53 12.21 -34.23
N LEU A 227 -8.88 13.23 -33.44
CA LEU A 227 -8.20 13.52 -32.18
C LEU A 227 -8.43 12.40 -31.17
N SER A 228 -9.63 11.83 -31.07
CA SER A 228 -9.89 10.67 -30.22
C SER A 228 -8.97 9.49 -30.59
N ALA A 229 -8.81 9.20 -31.89
CA ALA A 229 -7.89 8.16 -32.35
C ALA A 229 -6.41 8.44 -31.98
N ILE A 230 -6.01 9.71 -31.89
CA ILE A 230 -4.67 10.12 -31.45
C ILE A 230 -4.51 9.96 -29.93
N MET A 231 -5.48 10.45 -29.16
CA MET A 231 -5.44 10.41 -27.69
C MET A 231 -5.62 9.00 -27.14
N HIS A 232 -6.28 8.09 -27.88
CA HIS A 232 -6.45 6.69 -27.50
C HIS A 232 -5.28 5.80 -27.95
N ALA A 233 -4.25 6.36 -28.60
CA ALA A 233 -3.06 5.59 -28.96
C ALA A 233 -2.29 5.16 -27.70
N PRO A 234 -1.84 3.89 -27.59
CA PRO A 234 -1.15 3.39 -26.40
C PRO A 234 0.09 4.19 -26.01
N GLU A 235 0.86 4.68 -26.99
CA GLU A 235 2.07 5.47 -26.76
C GLU A 235 1.76 6.83 -26.14
N PHE A 236 0.68 7.48 -26.59
CA PHE A 236 0.21 8.75 -26.03
C PHE A 236 -0.36 8.53 -24.62
N GLN A 237 -1.28 7.58 -24.46
CA GLN A 237 -1.89 7.27 -23.17
C GLN A 237 -0.85 6.86 -22.13
N LYS A 238 0.15 6.06 -22.50
CA LYS A 238 1.21 5.65 -21.57
C LYS A 238 1.95 6.87 -21.04
N LEU A 239 2.39 7.76 -21.94
CA LEU A 239 3.12 8.96 -21.56
C LEU A 239 2.24 9.93 -20.73
N GLU A 240 1.00 10.14 -21.16
CA GLU A 240 0.03 10.98 -20.43
C GLU A 240 -0.27 10.40 -19.04
N SER A 241 -0.49 9.08 -18.91
CA SER A 241 -0.78 8.41 -17.64
C SER A 241 0.37 8.54 -16.64
N THR A 242 1.62 8.43 -17.11
CA THR A 242 2.81 8.58 -16.27
C THR A 242 2.93 10.01 -15.75
N TRP A 243 2.82 11.01 -16.64
CA TRP A 243 2.94 12.42 -16.25
C TRP A 243 1.76 12.92 -15.42
N ARG A 244 0.53 12.51 -15.74
CA ARG A 244 -0.65 12.82 -14.91
C ARG A 244 -0.62 12.10 -13.56
N GLY A 245 -0.11 10.87 -13.51
CA GLY A 245 0.09 10.14 -12.26
C GLY A 245 1.13 10.81 -11.36
N LEU A 246 2.26 11.25 -11.93
CA LEU A 246 3.25 12.04 -11.21
C LEU A 246 2.68 13.39 -10.76
N HIS A 247 1.93 14.08 -11.62
CA HIS A 247 1.24 15.30 -11.26
C HIS A 247 0.22 15.08 -10.13
N TYR A 248 -0.51 13.96 -10.13
CA TYR A 248 -1.41 13.58 -9.04
C TYR A 248 -0.64 13.45 -7.71
N LEU A 249 0.49 12.74 -7.70
CA LEU A 249 1.33 12.59 -6.50
C LEU A 249 1.83 13.95 -5.98
N VAL A 250 2.34 14.81 -6.87
CA VAL A 250 2.84 16.15 -6.54
C VAL A 250 1.70 17.05 -6.06
N LYS A 251 0.51 16.94 -6.67
CA LYS A 251 -0.68 17.71 -6.28
C LYS A 251 -1.16 17.29 -4.89
N GLU A 252 -1.17 16.01 -4.56
CA GLU A 252 -1.65 15.54 -3.26
C GLU A 252 -0.63 15.68 -2.13
N THR A 253 0.64 15.94 -2.45
CA THR A 253 1.73 16.02 -1.47
C THR A 253 2.06 17.46 -1.06
N SER A 254 2.08 17.74 0.24
CA SER A 254 2.61 18.99 0.80
C SER A 254 4.15 18.98 0.77
N THR A 255 4.78 19.26 -0.38
CA THR A 255 6.25 19.31 -0.49
C THR A 255 6.85 20.49 0.29
N GLY A 256 8.00 20.28 0.92
CA GLY A 256 8.69 21.31 1.72
C GLY A 256 10.06 20.83 2.23
N GLN A 257 10.47 21.32 3.40
CA GLN A 257 11.73 20.85 4.01
C GLN A 257 11.62 19.40 4.52
N THR A 258 10.43 19.00 4.97
CA THR A 258 10.16 17.73 5.65
C THR A 258 9.77 16.61 4.68
N ILE A 259 9.07 16.92 3.58
CA ILE A 259 8.68 15.96 2.54
C ILE A 259 9.26 16.42 1.20
N LYS A 260 9.94 15.52 0.50
CA LYS A 260 10.52 15.79 -0.82
C LYS A 260 10.14 14.69 -1.79
N ILE A 261 9.86 15.05 -3.04
CA ILE A 261 9.70 14.08 -4.13
C ILE A 261 10.91 14.24 -5.04
N LYS A 262 11.63 13.15 -5.28
CA LYS A 262 12.76 13.14 -6.21
C LYS A 262 12.47 12.13 -7.33
N ALA A 263 12.48 12.55 -8.58
CA ALA A 263 12.24 11.66 -9.71
C ALA A 263 13.51 11.33 -10.49
N LEU A 264 13.57 10.09 -10.99
CA LEU A 264 14.59 9.58 -11.88
C LEU A 264 13.91 9.06 -13.15
N ASN A 265 14.24 9.67 -14.30
CA ASN A 265 13.84 9.14 -15.59
C ASN A 265 14.63 7.84 -15.90
N ALA A 266 13.96 6.70 -15.81
CA ALA A 266 14.53 5.41 -16.16
C ALA A 266 13.44 4.48 -16.72
N THR A 267 13.75 3.81 -17.82
CA THR A 267 12.87 2.75 -18.32
C THR A 267 13.11 1.46 -17.53
N LYS A 268 12.10 0.58 -17.47
CA LYS A 268 12.27 -0.77 -16.88
C LYS A 268 13.44 -1.53 -17.53
N ARG A 269 13.65 -1.32 -18.83
CA ARG A 269 14.76 -1.90 -19.60
C ARG A 269 16.11 -1.34 -19.20
N ASP A 270 16.22 -0.03 -18.94
CA ASP A 270 17.47 0.59 -18.47
C ASP A 270 17.89 0.01 -17.12
N LEU A 271 16.95 -0.07 -16.17
CA LEU A 271 17.20 -0.63 -14.83
C LEU A 271 17.57 -2.11 -14.90
N THR A 272 16.82 -2.89 -15.69
CA THR A 272 17.11 -4.32 -15.88
C THR A 272 18.50 -4.54 -16.49
N LYS A 273 18.89 -3.72 -17.47
CA LYS A 273 20.22 -3.77 -18.07
C LYS A 273 21.31 -3.41 -17.06
N ASP A 274 21.08 -2.40 -16.23
CA ASP A 274 22.00 -2.01 -15.15
C ASP A 274 22.24 -3.18 -14.18
N PHE A 275 21.17 -3.81 -13.69
CA PHE A 275 21.27 -4.98 -12.81
C PHE A 275 21.96 -6.17 -13.48
N LYS A 276 21.73 -6.40 -14.78
CA LYS A 276 22.42 -7.49 -15.51
C LYS A 276 23.90 -7.19 -15.77
N THR A 277 24.30 -5.91 -15.79
CA THR A 277 25.68 -5.49 -16.04
C THR A 277 26.50 -5.49 -14.75
N ALA A 278 25.86 -5.21 -13.62
CA ALA A 278 26.48 -5.32 -12.31
C ALA A 278 26.76 -6.79 -11.94
N ILE A 279 27.88 -7.04 -11.26
CA ILE A 279 28.22 -8.39 -10.78
C ILE A 279 27.27 -8.79 -9.63
N GLU A 280 26.98 -7.83 -8.77
CA GLU A 280 26.01 -7.93 -7.67
C GLU A 280 25.14 -6.66 -7.64
N PHE A 281 23.97 -6.74 -7.00
CA PHE A 281 22.98 -5.66 -6.99
C PHE A 281 23.52 -4.37 -6.33
N ASP A 282 24.43 -4.49 -5.37
CA ASP A 282 25.05 -3.38 -4.64
C ASP A 282 26.05 -2.56 -5.47
N GLN A 283 26.46 -3.08 -6.63
CA GLN A 283 27.32 -2.36 -7.58
C GLN A 283 26.52 -1.68 -8.69
N SER A 284 25.20 -1.87 -8.74
CA SER A 284 24.31 -1.25 -9.73
C SER A 284 24.28 0.28 -9.61
N ALA A 285 24.05 0.97 -10.73
CA ALA A 285 23.90 2.43 -10.72
C ALA A 285 22.69 2.89 -9.89
N LEU A 286 21.60 2.11 -9.87
CA LEU A 286 20.45 2.44 -9.03
C LEU A 286 20.79 2.33 -7.54
N PHE A 287 21.47 1.26 -7.11
CA PHE A 287 21.89 1.11 -5.71
C PHE A 287 22.79 2.26 -5.26
N LYS A 288 23.74 2.67 -6.09
CA LYS A 288 24.60 3.83 -5.77
C LYS A 288 23.80 5.10 -5.51
N LYS A 289 22.75 5.34 -6.31
CA LYS A 289 21.91 6.55 -6.17
C LYS A 289 20.99 6.51 -4.95
N VAL A 290 20.40 5.35 -4.67
CA VAL A 290 19.44 5.21 -3.56
C VAL A 290 20.16 5.02 -2.22
N TYR A 291 21.18 4.14 -2.21
CA TYR A 291 21.92 3.80 -1.01
C TYR A 291 23.15 4.70 -0.85
N GLU A 292 24.17 4.62 -1.72
CA GLU A 292 25.46 5.27 -1.46
C GLU A 292 25.38 6.80 -1.39
N GLU A 293 24.77 7.45 -2.38
CA GLU A 293 24.67 8.91 -2.51
C GLU A 293 23.82 9.55 -1.38
N GLU A 294 22.89 8.79 -0.79
CA GLU A 294 21.95 9.29 0.23
C GLU A 294 22.13 8.54 1.56
N PHE A 295 21.48 7.39 1.76
CA PHE A 295 21.46 6.67 3.04
C PHE A 295 22.87 6.30 3.57
N GLY A 296 23.78 5.95 2.68
CA GLY A 296 25.18 5.60 2.93
C GLY A 296 26.07 6.80 3.22
N THR A 297 25.70 7.99 2.75
CA THR A 297 26.51 9.22 2.84
C THR A 297 26.18 10.03 4.10
N PHE A 298 27.22 10.59 4.73
CA PHE A 298 27.07 11.48 5.88
C PHE A 298 26.35 12.78 5.48
N GLY A 299 25.26 13.12 6.18
CA GLY A 299 24.40 14.25 5.84
C GLY A 299 23.44 14.03 4.66
N GLY A 300 23.38 12.82 4.09
CA GLY A 300 22.42 12.47 3.04
C GLY A 300 20.98 12.34 3.55
N ALA A 301 20.02 12.40 2.64
CA ALA A 301 18.59 12.33 2.95
C ALA A 301 18.03 10.98 2.47
N PRO A 302 17.85 9.98 3.36
CA PRO A 302 17.44 8.65 2.94
C PRO A 302 16.07 8.64 2.27
N PHE A 303 15.94 7.80 1.25
CA PHE A 303 14.64 7.53 0.64
C PHE A 303 13.75 6.77 1.63
N GLY A 304 12.56 7.29 1.90
CA GLY A 304 11.56 6.66 2.74
C GLY A 304 10.71 5.63 2.00
N ALA A 305 10.48 5.86 0.71
CA ALA A 305 9.75 4.97 -0.19
C ALA A 305 10.26 5.16 -1.62
N LEU A 306 10.16 4.11 -2.43
CA LEU A 306 10.39 4.16 -3.87
C LEU A 306 9.08 3.87 -4.61
N ILE A 307 8.64 4.76 -5.49
CA ILE A 307 7.45 4.58 -6.33
C ILE A 307 7.90 4.32 -7.76
N GLY A 308 7.56 3.17 -8.29
CA GLY A 308 7.85 2.76 -9.67
C GLY A 308 6.61 2.82 -10.54
N ASP A 309 6.65 3.60 -11.63
CA ASP A 309 5.58 3.56 -12.63
C ASP A 309 5.78 2.42 -13.64
N TYR A 310 5.81 1.20 -13.13
CA TYR A 310 5.96 -0.01 -13.92
C TYR A 310 4.83 -0.99 -13.60
N GLU A 311 4.29 -1.58 -14.66
CA GLU A 311 3.40 -2.72 -14.58
C GLU A 311 4.25 -4.00 -14.61
N ILE A 312 4.15 -4.78 -13.55
CA ILE A 312 4.88 -6.05 -13.39
C ILE A 312 4.03 -7.17 -13.99
N THR A 313 4.57 -7.82 -15.02
CA THR A 313 3.98 -8.98 -15.68
C THR A 313 4.54 -10.28 -15.11
N ARG A 314 4.02 -11.43 -15.54
CA ARG A 314 4.57 -12.76 -15.20
C ARG A 314 5.87 -13.11 -15.94
N GLN A 315 6.34 -12.26 -16.84
CA GLN A 315 7.51 -12.56 -17.68
C GLN A 315 8.78 -12.71 -16.83
N PRO A 316 9.71 -13.62 -17.20
CA PRO A 316 10.94 -13.83 -16.42
C PRO A 316 11.81 -12.59 -16.23
N GLU A 317 11.79 -11.66 -17.20
CA GLU A 317 12.53 -10.41 -17.10
C GLU A 317 11.97 -9.49 -16.01
N ASP A 318 10.64 -9.42 -15.88
CA ASP A 318 9.98 -8.64 -14.83
C ASP A 318 10.18 -9.27 -13.44
N MET A 319 10.19 -10.60 -13.36
CA MET A 319 10.52 -11.33 -12.13
C MET A 319 11.96 -11.06 -11.67
N TYR A 320 12.92 -11.02 -12.61
CA TYR A 320 14.28 -10.62 -12.30
C TYR A 320 14.35 -9.16 -11.85
N PHE A 321 13.67 -8.26 -12.56
CA PHE A 321 13.63 -6.84 -12.22
C PHE A 321 13.10 -6.60 -10.80
N ILE A 322 11.96 -7.19 -10.44
CA ILE A 322 11.34 -6.99 -9.12
C ILE A 322 12.16 -7.63 -8.00
N GLU A 323 12.83 -8.76 -8.25
CA GLU A 323 13.77 -9.39 -7.33
C GLU A 323 14.96 -8.46 -7.03
N GLN A 324 15.58 -7.87 -8.06
CA GLN A 324 16.69 -6.94 -7.86
C GLN A 324 16.26 -5.64 -7.18
N MET A 325 15.07 -5.12 -7.51
CA MET A 325 14.49 -3.98 -6.82
C MET A 325 14.23 -4.28 -5.34
N ALA A 326 13.81 -5.50 -5.00
CA ALA A 326 13.62 -5.91 -3.61
C ALA A 326 14.93 -5.87 -2.81
N HIS A 327 16.05 -6.33 -3.38
CA HIS A 327 17.36 -6.24 -2.73
C HIS A 327 17.79 -4.79 -2.47
N VAL A 328 17.61 -3.89 -3.45
CA VAL A 328 17.90 -2.46 -3.29
C VAL A 328 17.01 -1.83 -2.21
N ALA A 329 15.71 -2.12 -2.23
CA ALA A 329 14.73 -1.63 -1.28
C ALA A 329 15.02 -2.13 0.15
N ALA A 330 15.37 -3.41 0.30
CA ALA A 330 15.71 -4.00 1.59
C ALA A 330 16.99 -3.39 2.18
N ALA A 331 18.04 -3.22 1.37
CA ALA A 331 19.31 -2.65 1.80
C ALA A 331 19.19 -1.17 2.19
N SER A 332 18.40 -0.38 1.46
CA SER A 332 18.16 1.05 1.75
C SER A 332 17.05 1.29 2.77
N HIS A 333 16.34 0.24 3.19
CA HIS A 333 15.11 0.32 3.97
C HIS A 333 14.07 1.26 3.35
N ALA A 334 13.96 1.26 2.02
CA ALA A 334 13.01 2.08 1.26
C ALA A 334 12.07 1.18 0.46
N PRO A 335 10.88 0.82 0.99
CA PRO A 335 9.97 -0.08 0.30
C PRO A 335 9.63 0.41 -1.12
N PHE A 336 9.67 -0.51 -2.08
CA PHE A 336 9.38 -0.27 -3.49
C PHE A 336 7.92 -0.62 -3.82
N ILE A 337 7.18 0.36 -4.30
CA ILE A 337 5.76 0.24 -4.67
C ILE A 337 5.63 0.37 -6.18
N ALA A 338 5.01 -0.62 -6.81
CA ALA A 338 4.70 -0.63 -8.24
C ALA A 338 3.27 -1.13 -8.48
N SER A 339 2.86 -1.31 -9.74
CA SER A 339 1.60 -1.98 -10.07
C SER A 339 1.82 -3.38 -10.61
N SER A 340 0.82 -4.23 -10.43
CA SER A 340 0.73 -5.49 -11.17
C SER A 340 0.01 -5.27 -12.50
N SER A 341 0.44 -5.98 -13.54
CA SER A 341 -0.30 -6.10 -14.80
C SER A 341 -1.42 -7.15 -14.66
N PRO A 342 -2.55 -7.05 -15.38
CA PRO A 342 -3.54 -8.13 -15.43
C PRO A 342 -2.93 -9.47 -15.87
N GLU A 343 -1.86 -9.45 -16.69
CA GLU A 343 -1.16 -10.65 -17.15
C GLU A 343 -0.55 -11.44 -15.97
N LEU A 344 -0.13 -10.76 -14.89
CA LEU A 344 0.41 -11.44 -13.70
C LEU A 344 -0.66 -12.31 -13.03
N LEU A 345 -1.93 -11.95 -13.13
CA LEU A 345 -3.08 -12.72 -12.64
C LEU A 345 -3.60 -13.73 -13.68
N GLY A 346 -2.93 -13.88 -14.82
CA GLY A 346 -3.39 -14.74 -15.92
C GLY A 346 -4.63 -14.18 -16.63
N LEU A 347 -4.81 -12.85 -16.59
CA LEU A 347 -5.94 -12.14 -17.18
C LEU A 347 -5.47 -11.27 -18.36
N GLU A 348 -6.36 -11.05 -19.33
CA GLU A 348 -6.11 -10.08 -20.42
C GLU A 348 -6.41 -8.64 -19.97
N SER A 349 -7.38 -8.47 -19.07
CA SER A 349 -7.81 -7.19 -18.53
C SER A 349 -8.28 -7.33 -17.09
N PHE A 350 -8.18 -6.28 -16.28
CA PHE A 350 -8.74 -6.29 -14.92
C PHE A 350 -10.27 -6.40 -14.92
N ALA A 351 -10.95 -6.07 -16.02
CA ALA A 351 -12.39 -6.33 -16.18
C ALA A 351 -12.74 -7.83 -15.98
N ASP A 352 -11.77 -8.72 -16.22
CA ASP A 352 -11.93 -10.16 -16.12
C ASP A 352 -11.65 -10.72 -14.73
N LEU A 353 -11.31 -9.88 -13.74
CA LEU A 353 -10.99 -10.30 -12.38
C LEU A 353 -12.13 -11.07 -11.70
N GLY A 354 -13.38 -10.86 -12.15
CA GLY A 354 -14.54 -11.61 -11.70
C GLY A 354 -14.61 -13.06 -12.20
N LYS A 355 -13.94 -13.40 -13.32
CA LYS A 355 -14.08 -14.70 -14.01
C LYS A 355 -13.47 -15.88 -13.23
N PRO A 356 -12.22 -15.84 -12.71
CA PRO A 356 -11.60 -17.00 -12.08
C PRO A 356 -12.21 -17.28 -10.71
N ARG A 357 -12.83 -18.44 -10.47
CA ARG A 357 -13.49 -18.75 -9.18
C ARG A 357 -12.55 -18.65 -7.96
N ASP A 358 -11.28 -18.96 -8.15
CA ASP A 358 -10.23 -18.99 -7.13
C ASP A 358 -8.92 -18.46 -7.74
N LEU A 359 -8.47 -17.30 -7.28
CA LEU A 359 -7.26 -16.64 -7.79
C LEU A 359 -5.98 -17.34 -7.33
N ALA A 360 -6.00 -18.03 -6.18
CA ALA A 360 -4.80 -18.68 -5.66
C ALA A 360 -4.33 -19.82 -6.57
N LYS A 361 -5.28 -20.55 -7.17
CA LYS A 361 -5.01 -21.65 -8.11
C LYS A 361 -4.30 -21.21 -9.39
N VAL A 362 -4.44 -19.94 -9.79
CA VAL A 362 -3.71 -19.43 -10.97
C VAL A 362 -2.20 -19.52 -10.74
N PHE A 363 -1.75 -19.18 -9.52
CA PHE A 363 -0.34 -19.17 -9.13
C PHE A 363 0.25 -20.56 -8.83
N ASP A 364 -0.59 -21.60 -8.77
CA ASP A 364 -0.11 -22.98 -8.56
C ASP A 364 0.55 -23.58 -9.80
N THR A 365 0.28 -23.02 -10.99
CA THR A 365 0.88 -23.50 -12.24
C THR A 365 2.41 -23.35 -12.27
N VAL A 366 3.05 -24.07 -13.18
CA VAL A 366 4.52 -24.09 -13.32
C VAL A 366 5.06 -22.76 -13.83
N GLU A 367 4.26 -22.02 -14.60
CA GLU A 367 4.63 -20.70 -15.15
C GLU A 367 4.97 -19.68 -14.05
N TYR A 368 4.34 -19.80 -12.88
CA TYR A 368 4.57 -18.93 -11.72
C TYR A 368 5.65 -19.46 -10.77
N ALA A 369 6.50 -20.40 -11.18
CA ALA A 369 7.57 -20.91 -10.33
C ALA A 369 8.49 -19.77 -9.83
N LYS A 370 8.87 -18.83 -10.72
CA LYS A 370 9.69 -17.66 -10.36
C LYS A 370 8.96 -16.69 -9.42
N TRP A 371 7.68 -16.44 -9.66
CA TRP A 371 6.85 -15.63 -8.77
C TRP A 371 6.77 -16.24 -7.35
N LYS A 372 6.54 -17.55 -7.24
CA LYS A 372 6.54 -18.26 -5.95
C LYS A 372 7.88 -18.13 -5.23
N SER A 373 8.99 -18.37 -5.94
CA SER A 373 10.33 -18.19 -5.37
C SER A 373 10.58 -16.76 -4.91
N PHE A 374 10.14 -15.75 -5.66
CA PHE A 374 10.24 -14.35 -5.27
C PHE A 374 9.46 -14.08 -3.99
N ARG A 375 8.20 -14.53 -3.88
CA ARG A 375 7.38 -14.35 -2.67
C ARG A 375 7.93 -15.07 -1.44
N ASP A 376 8.65 -16.18 -1.62
CA ASP A 376 9.29 -16.92 -0.52
C ASP A 376 10.60 -16.25 -0.04
N SER A 377 11.16 -15.33 -0.85
CA SER A 377 12.34 -14.53 -0.50
C SER A 377 12.05 -13.55 0.64
N GLU A 378 13.03 -13.30 1.51
CA GLU A 378 12.85 -12.40 2.65
C GLU A 378 12.77 -10.93 2.24
N ASP A 379 13.47 -10.54 1.18
CA ASP A 379 13.53 -9.16 0.69
C ASP A 379 12.24 -8.72 -0.01
N SER A 380 11.42 -9.68 -0.46
CA SER A 380 10.11 -9.39 -1.08
C SER A 380 9.15 -8.65 -0.15
N ARG A 381 9.43 -8.63 1.16
CA ARG A 381 8.67 -7.83 2.16
C ARG A 381 8.76 -6.33 1.92
N TYR A 382 9.80 -5.88 1.23
CA TYR A 382 10.00 -4.48 0.87
C TYR A 382 9.32 -4.12 -0.44
N VAL A 383 8.55 -5.02 -1.06
CA VAL A 383 7.88 -4.76 -2.33
C VAL A 383 6.36 -4.78 -2.17
N GLY A 384 5.68 -3.74 -2.62
CA GLY A 384 4.23 -3.64 -2.69
C GLY A 384 3.75 -3.57 -4.14
N LEU A 385 2.74 -4.38 -4.50
CA LEU A 385 2.13 -4.37 -5.83
C LEU A 385 0.67 -3.94 -5.77
N THR A 386 0.40 -2.75 -6.28
CA THR A 386 -0.95 -2.16 -6.32
C THR A 386 -1.74 -2.62 -7.54
N LEU A 387 -3.07 -2.69 -7.38
CA LEU A 387 -4.02 -2.95 -8.46
C LEU A 387 -5.44 -2.57 -8.04
N PRO A 388 -6.40 -2.38 -8.96
CA PRO A 388 -6.19 -2.13 -10.37
C PRO A 388 -5.78 -0.65 -10.58
N ARG A 389 -5.70 -0.21 -11.84
CA ARG A 389 -5.48 1.21 -12.16
C ARG A 389 -6.69 2.07 -11.79
N PHE A 390 -6.47 3.37 -11.62
CA PHE A 390 -7.52 4.37 -11.34
C PHE A 390 -7.61 5.41 -12.45
N LEU A 391 -8.76 6.05 -12.60
CA LEU A 391 -9.03 6.99 -13.68
C LEU A 391 -8.24 8.29 -13.45
N GLY A 392 -7.37 8.65 -14.40
CA GLY A 392 -6.51 9.84 -14.30
C GLY A 392 -7.18 11.15 -14.71
N ARG A 393 -8.21 11.07 -15.57
CA ARG A 393 -8.92 12.22 -16.15
C ARG A 393 -10.35 11.83 -16.55
N LEU A 394 -11.28 12.79 -16.45
CA LEU A 394 -12.61 12.68 -17.07
C LEU A 394 -12.54 12.85 -18.58
N PRO A 395 -13.21 12.00 -19.40
CA PRO A 395 -13.33 12.20 -20.84
C PRO A 395 -13.83 13.61 -21.21
N TYR A 396 -13.36 14.16 -22.33
CA TYR A 396 -13.82 15.47 -22.79
C TYR A 396 -15.19 15.37 -23.44
N ASN A 397 -16.16 16.10 -22.89
CA ASN A 397 -17.50 16.20 -23.45
C ASN A 397 -18.15 17.51 -22.97
N PRO A 398 -18.55 18.40 -23.89
CA PRO A 398 -19.18 19.67 -23.53
C PRO A 398 -20.50 19.49 -22.78
N LYS A 399 -21.20 18.37 -23.01
CA LYS A 399 -22.47 18.06 -22.32
C LYS A 399 -22.25 17.74 -20.83
N ASP A 400 -21.09 17.19 -20.50
CA ASP A 400 -20.73 16.77 -19.15
C ASP A 400 -19.95 17.87 -18.39
N GLY A 401 -19.73 19.03 -19.03
CA GLY A 401 -19.06 20.20 -18.46
C GLY A 401 -17.54 20.21 -18.62
N THR A 402 -16.93 19.16 -19.18
CA THR A 402 -15.50 19.13 -19.50
C THR A 402 -15.30 19.68 -20.91
N VAL A 403 -15.20 21.01 -21.01
CA VAL A 403 -15.11 21.75 -22.27
C VAL A 403 -13.67 22.04 -22.67
N VAL A 404 -13.49 22.19 -23.98
CA VAL A 404 -12.30 22.75 -24.61
C VAL A 404 -12.68 24.16 -25.09
N GLU A 405 -11.79 25.15 -24.96
CA GLU A 405 -12.13 26.55 -25.24
C GLU A 405 -12.27 26.84 -26.74
N SER A 406 -11.42 26.21 -27.55
CA SER A 406 -11.23 26.52 -28.97
C SER A 406 -12.27 25.87 -29.89
N PHE A 407 -12.72 24.66 -29.56
CA PHE A 407 -13.69 23.90 -30.37
C PHE A 407 -14.50 22.92 -29.51
N ASN A 408 -15.63 22.43 -30.05
CA ASN A 408 -16.47 21.46 -29.33
C ASN A 408 -15.90 20.05 -29.47
N PHE A 409 -14.92 19.71 -28.64
CA PHE A 409 -14.34 18.38 -28.63
C PHE A 409 -15.24 17.37 -27.92
N VAL A 410 -15.67 16.32 -28.61
CA VAL A 410 -16.35 15.16 -28.01
C VAL A 410 -15.45 13.95 -28.14
N GLU A 411 -14.88 13.52 -27.02
CA GLU A 411 -14.04 12.33 -26.97
C GLU A 411 -14.88 11.06 -27.17
N ASP A 412 -14.43 10.17 -28.06
CA ASP A 412 -15.16 8.94 -28.41
C ASP A 412 -15.09 7.90 -27.27
N VAL A 413 -15.92 8.07 -26.24
CA VAL A 413 -16.00 7.16 -25.09
C VAL A 413 -17.45 6.83 -24.77
N ASP A 414 -17.80 5.55 -24.89
CA ASP A 414 -19.17 5.03 -24.69
C ASP A 414 -19.39 4.37 -23.32
N GLY A 415 -18.32 4.21 -22.54
CA GLY A 415 -18.35 3.53 -21.24
C GLY A 415 -18.14 2.00 -21.31
N THR A 416 -18.24 1.40 -22.50
CA THR A 416 -18.09 -0.06 -22.68
C THR A 416 -16.63 -0.45 -22.86
N ASP A 417 -15.87 0.30 -23.66
CA ASP A 417 -14.46 0.04 -23.87
C ASP A 417 -13.61 0.71 -22.77
N HIS A 418 -12.92 -0.11 -21.99
CA HIS A 418 -12.04 0.36 -20.94
C HIS A 418 -10.75 0.97 -21.50
N SER A 419 -10.27 0.56 -22.67
CA SER A 419 -8.99 1.01 -23.24
C SER A 419 -8.98 2.49 -23.61
N LYS A 420 -10.16 3.07 -23.90
CA LYS A 420 -10.29 4.48 -24.29
C LYS A 420 -10.14 5.45 -23.11
N TYR A 421 -10.30 4.97 -21.88
CA TYR A 421 -10.11 5.78 -20.68
C TYR A 421 -8.63 5.91 -20.32
N LEU A 422 -8.24 7.06 -19.78
CA LEU A 422 -6.90 7.28 -19.28
C LEU A 422 -6.71 6.68 -17.88
N TRP A 423 -6.14 5.49 -17.83
CA TRP A 423 -5.86 4.79 -16.56
C TRP A 423 -4.47 5.12 -16.03
N CYS A 424 -4.41 5.62 -14.80
CA CYS A 424 -3.18 5.86 -14.05
C CYS A 424 -2.86 4.70 -13.10
N ASN A 425 -1.57 4.44 -12.93
CA ASN A 425 -1.05 3.42 -12.03
C ASN A 425 -1.42 3.72 -10.55
N ALA A 426 -2.02 2.75 -9.85
CA ALA A 426 -2.42 2.91 -8.44
C ALA A 426 -1.26 3.11 -7.45
N ALA A 427 -0.01 2.84 -7.86
CA ALA A 427 1.17 3.17 -7.07
C ALA A 427 1.26 4.68 -6.77
N TRP A 428 0.76 5.54 -7.68
CA TRP A 428 0.66 6.99 -7.45
C TRP A 428 -0.32 7.32 -6.32
N ALA A 429 -1.49 6.68 -6.31
CA ALA A 429 -2.50 6.87 -5.28
C ALA A 429 -2.00 6.37 -3.91
N PHE A 430 -1.33 5.22 -3.88
CA PHE A 430 -0.71 4.70 -2.66
C PHE A 430 0.43 5.60 -2.17
N GLY A 431 1.27 6.11 -3.09
CA GLY A 431 2.30 7.10 -2.79
C GLY A 431 1.73 8.38 -2.16
N ALA A 432 0.60 8.87 -2.64
CA ALA A 432 -0.10 10.01 -2.06
C ALA A 432 -0.66 9.73 -0.65
N ARG A 433 -1.07 8.48 -0.36
CA ARG A 433 -1.46 8.09 1.01
C ARG A 433 -0.25 8.00 1.94
N LEU A 434 0.91 7.55 1.46
CA LEU A 434 2.15 7.54 2.24
C LEU A 434 2.57 8.97 2.64
N THR A 435 2.56 9.91 1.70
CA THR A 435 2.95 11.30 1.99
C THR A 435 1.93 11.99 2.88
N ALA A 436 0.63 11.74 2.70
CA ALA A 436 -0.42 12.24 3.58
C ALA A 436 -0.26 11.72 5.03
N ALA A 437 -0.06 10.42 5.21
CA ALA A 437 0.17 9.82 6.53
C ALA A 437 1.40 10.44 7.22
N PHE A 438 2.48 10.68 6.48
CA PHE A 438 3.66 11.33 7.03
C PHE A 438 3.46 12.82 7.34
N ASP A 439 2.70 13.56 6.52
CA ASP A 439 2.36 14.97 6.79
C ASP A 439 1.52 15.09 8.07
N ASP A 440 0.51 14.21 8.22
CA ASP A 440 -0.44 14.24 9.33
C ASP A 440 0.15 13.71 10.65
N PHE A 441 0.93 12.62 10.60
CA PHE A 441 1.35 11.90 11.82
C PHE A 441 2.87 11.84 12.04
N GLY A 442 3.69 12.16 11.03
CA GLY A 442 5.15 11.96 11.07
C GLY A 442 5.61 10.52 10.79
N TRP A 443 4.66 9.60 10.56
CA TRP A 443 4.88 8.19 10.30
C TRP A 443 3.92 7.67 9.21
N CYS A 444 4.34 6.64 8.47
CA CYS A 444 3.50 6.00 7.46
C CYS A 444 2.74 4.78 8.02
N ALA A 445 2.18 4.89 9.23
CA ALA A 445 1.45 3.80 9.87
C ALA A 445 -0.04 3.74 9.48
N ALA A 446 -0.64 4.89 9.16
CA ALA A 446 -2.04 5.06 8.79
C ALA A 446 -2.20 5.17 7.26
N ILE A 447 -2.10 4.04 6.57
CA ILE A 447 -2.10 3.97 5.09
C ILE A 447 -3.12 2.95 4.53
N ARG A 448 -3.93 2.34 5.40
CA ARG A 448 -4.91 1.30 5.02
C ARG A 448 -6.21 1.48 5.79
N GLY A 449 -7.31 0.97 5.25
CA GLY A 449 -8.66 1.12 5.81
C GLY A 449 -9.27 2.50 5.55
N VAL A 450 -10.60 2.55 5.52
CA VAL A 450 -11.36 3.79 5.23
C VAL A 450 -11.09 4.85 6.30
N GLU A 451 -11.15 4.46 7.58
CA GLU A 451 -10.84 5.35 8.70
C GLU A 451 -9.34 5.38 9.01
N GLY A 452 -8.57 4.42 8.48
CA GLY A 452 -7.14 4.20 8.72
C GLY A 452 -6.18 4.92 7.78
N GLY A 453 -6.66 5.93 7.05
CA GLY A 453 -5.84 6.73 6.12
C GLY A 453 -5.61 6.10 4.74
N GLY A 454 -6.26 4.96 4.46
CA GLY A 454 -6.22 4.29 3.14
C GLY A 454 -7.24 4.83 2.13
N LEU A 455 -8.11 5.77 2.51
CA LEU A 455 -9.13 6.36 1.66
C LEU A 455 -8.51 7.29 0.61
N VAL A 456 -8.78 7.04 -0.67
CA VAL A 456 -8.44 7.86 -1.83
C VAL A 456 -9.72 8.59 -2.29
N GLU A 457 -9.70 9.91 -2.20
CA GLU A 457 -10.85 10.77 -2.49
C GLU A 457 -10.68 11.52 -3.82
N ASP A 458 -11.76 12.13 -4.31
CA ASP A 458 -11.78 13.01 -5.50
C ASP A 458 -11.32 12.29 -6.78
N LEU A 459 -11.71 11.02 -6.94
CA LEU A 459 -11.47 10.31 -8.19
C LEU A 459 -12.42 10.79 -9.29
N PRO A 460 -11.95 10.95 -10.53
CA PRO A 460 -12.79 11.25 -11.67
C PRO A 460 -13.96 10.27 -11.82
N THR A 461 -15.18 10.80 -11.93
CA THR A 461 -16.42 10.03 -12.08
C THR A 461 -17.14 10.39 -13.40
N HIS A 462 -17.16 9.45 -14.34
CA HIS A 462 -17.85 9.62 -15.63
C HIS A 462 -19.21 8.90 -15.60
N THR A 463 -20.29 9.60 -15.93
CA THR A 463 -21.63 9.01 -16.05
C THR A 463 -22.03 8.89 -17.51
N PHE A 464 -22.54 7.74 -17.92
CA PHE A 464 -23.00 7.48 -19.29
C PHE A 464 -24.38 6.82 -19.28
N LYS A 465 -25.07 6.88 -20.42
CA LYS A 465 -26.36 6.21 -20.60
C LYS A 465 -26.13 4.80 -21.11
N THR A 466 -26.73 3.81 -20.46
CA THR A 466 -26.72 2.41 -20.92
C THR A 466 -27.74 2.20 -22.05
N ASP A 467 -27.65 1.06 -22.73
CA ASP A 467 -28.59 0.66 -23.79
C ASP A 467 -30.05 0.59 -23.29
N ASP A 468 -30.23 0.30 -22.00
CA ASP A 468 -31.53 0.27 -21.31
C ASP A 468 -32.04 1.68 -20.93
N GLY A 469 -31.28 2.73 -21.20
CA GLY A 469 -31.62 4.12 -20.92
C GLY A 469 -31.34 4.59 -19.48
N GLU A 470 -30.76 3.73 -18.63
CA GLU A 470 -30.35 4.08 -17.28
C GLU A 470 -29.03 4.87 -17.27
N ILE A 471 -28.86 5.76 -16.28
CA ILE A 471 -27.59 6.47 -16.09
C ILE A 471 -26.70 5.60 -15.21
N ALA A 472 -25.61 5.10 -15.78
CA ALA A 472 -24.60 4.33 -15.07
C ALA A 472 -23.36 5.18 -14.79
N LEU A 473 -22.78 4.99 -13.60
CA LEU A 473 -21.48 5.54 -13.24
C LEU A 473 -20.38 4.57 -13.68
N LYS A 474 -19.44 5.05 -14.50
CA LYS A 474 -18.19 4.32 -14.76
C LYS A 474 -17.40 4.23 -13.46
N CYS A 475 -16.97 3.02 -13.12
CA CYS A 475 -16.13 2.78 -11.96
C CYS A 475 -14.82 3.59 -12.09
N PRO A 476 -14.46 4.44 -11.11
CA PRO A 476 -13.20 5.20 -11.10
C PRO A 476 -11.95 4.32 -10.97
N THR A 477 -12.11 3.07 -10.53
CA THR A 477 -11.12 2.00 -10.69
C THR A 477 -11.55 1.10 -11.84
N GLU A 478 -10.64 0.40 -12.51
CA GLU A 478 -11.01 -0.40 -13.70
C GLU A 478 -12.12 -1.42 -13.45
N ILE A 479 -12.19 -1.93 -12.22
CA ILE A 479 -13.24 -2.84 -11.77
C ILE A 479 -13.58 -2.58 -10.30
N ALA A 480 -14.84 -2.84 -9.93
CA ALA A 480 -15.27 -2.91 -8.54
C ALA A 480 -14.86 -4.25 -7.94
N ILE A 481 -14.01 -4.22 -6.90
CA ILE A 481 -13.55 -5.40 -6.18
C ILE A 481 -14.49 -5.67 -5.00
N THR A 482 -14.99 -6.89 -4.87
CA THR A 482 -15.78 -7.31 -3.70
C THR A 482 -14.87 -7.66 -2.52
N ASP A 483 -15.36 -7.55 -1.28
CA ASP A 483 -14.60 -7.87 -0.06
C ASP A 483 -13.91 -9.24 -0.09
N ARG A 484 -14.60 -10.27 -0.62
CA ARG A 484 -13.99 -11.60 -0.79
C ARG A 484 -12.75 -11.57 -1.70
N ARG A 485 -12.83 -10.82 -2.80
CA ARG A 485 -11.73 -10.70 -3.78
C ARG A 485 -10.61 -9.84 -3.25
N GLU A 486 -10.93 -8.78 -2.53
CA GLU A 486 -9.97 -7.97 -1.80
C GLU A 486 -9.11 -8.86 -0.89
N LYS A 487 -9.77 -9.71 -0.08
CA LYS A 487 -9.07 -10.63 0.83
C LYS A 487 -8.23 -11.67 0.08
N GLU A 488 -8.77 -12.28 -0.97
CA GLU A 488 -8.03 -13.23 -1.83
C GLU A 488 -6.76 -12.58 -2.42
N LEU A 489 -6.85 -11.34 -2.91
CA LEU A 489 -5.72 -10.59 -3.47
C LEU A 489 -4.69 -10.21 -2.39
N SER A 490 -5.17 -9.76 -1.23
CA SER A 490 -4.35 -9.43 -0.07
C SER A 490 -3.53 -10.64 0.39
N ASP A 491 -4.14 -11.82 0.51
CA ASP A 491 -3.44 -13.07 0.86
C ASP A 491 -2.41 -13.50 -0.21
N LEU A 492 -2.62 -13.07 -1.45
CA LEU A 492 -1.70 -13.27 -2.56
C LEU A 492 -0.58 -12.21 -2.65
N GLY A 493 -0.53 -11.26 -1.71
CA GLY A 493 0.52 -10.26 -1.60
C GLY A 493 0.32 -9.05 -2.52
N PHE A 494 -0.93 -8.70 -2.82
CA PHE A 494 -1.30 -7.51 -3.58
C PHE A 494 -1.96 -6.45 -2.70
N ILE A 495 -1.95 -5.22 -3.18
CA ILE A 495 -2.53 -4.03 -2.54
C ILE A 495 -3.73 -3.57 -3.39
N PRO A 496 -4.94 -4.09 -3.15
CA PRO A 496 -6.13 -3.75 -3.92
C PRO A 496 -6.66 -2.35 -3.57
N LEU A 497 -6.89 -1.52 -4.60
CA LEU A 497 -7.66 -0.28 -4.52
C LEU A 497 -9.13 -0.60 -4.78
N VAL A 498 -9.94 -0.57 -3.73
CA VAL A 498 -11.35 -0.94 -3.79
C VAL A 498 -12.22 0.30 -3.91
N HIS A 499 -12.92 0.46 -5.04
CA HIS A 499 -13.89 1.53 -5.23
C HIS A 499 -15.10 1.37 -4.31
N CYS A 500 -15.55 2.47 -3.70
CA CYS A 500 -16.81 2.48 -3.00
C CYS A 500 -17.96 2.75 -3.99
N LYS A 501 -18.82 1.74 -4.16
CA LYS A 501 -19.91 1.74 -5.15
C LYS A 501 -20.74 3.03 -5.10
N ASN A 502 -21.00 3.60 -6.28
CA ASN A 502 -21.78 4.83 -6.49
C ASN A 502 -21.19 6.10 -5.86
N THR A 503 -19.89 6.12 -5.60
CA THR A 503 -19.19 7.31 -5.06
C THR A 503 -17.94 7.64 -5.89
N ASP A 504 -17.28 8.73 -5.55
CA ASP A 504 -16.04 9.24 -6.14
C ASP A 504 -14.79 8.88 -5.32
N TYR A 505 -14.90 7.95 -4.37
CA TYR A 505 -13.77 7.52 -3.54
C TYR A 505 -13.52 6.01 -3.61
N ALA A 506 -12.29 5.63 -3.33
CA ALA A 506 -11.81 4.26 -3.23
C ALA A 506 -10.96 4.11 -1.97
N ALA A 507 -10.69 2.89 -1.51
CA ALA A 507 -9.84 2.68 -0.35
C ALA A 507 -8.91 1.49 -0.53
N PHE A 508 -7.70 1.61 -0.01
CA PHE A 508 -6.81 0.48 0.23
C PHE A 508 -7.18 -0.15 1.57
N PHE A 509 -7.81 -1.32 1.58
CA PHE A 509 -8.18 -2.00 2.83
C PHE A 509 -7.01 -2.76 3.45
N ALA A 510 -6.12 -3.28 2.63
CA ALA A 510 -4.90 -3.95 3.03
C ALA A 510 -3.67 -3.34 2.35
N ALA A 511 -2.53 -3.37 3.05
CA ALA A 511 -1.22 -2.95 2.55
C ALA A 511 -0.22 -4.12 2.67
N GLN A 512 -0.54 -5.25 2.06
CA GLN A 512 0.33 -6.43 2.05
C GLN A 512 1.52 -6.23 1.11
N SER A 513 2.69 -6.68 1.54
CA SER A 513 3.83 -6.85 0.64
C SER A 513 3.66 -8.09 -0.23
N ALA A 514 4.51 -8.24 -1.24
CA ALA A 514 4.55 -9.43 -2.07
C ALA A 514 4.93 -10.69 -1.27
N GLN A 515 5.57 -10.54 -0.10
CA GLN A 515 6.06 -11.67 0.69
C GLN A 515 4.94 -12.62 1.10
N LYS A 516 5.18 -13.92 0.95
CA LYS A 516 4.36 -14.95 1.55
C LYS A 516 4.84 -15.22 2.97
N ALA A 517 4.00 -14.95 3.97
CA ALA A 517 4.32 -15.26 5.36
C ALA A 517 4.58 -16.77 5.53
N LYS A 518 5.78 -17.12 6.02
CA LYS A 518 6.16 -18.50 6.33
C LYS A 518 5.35 -19.02 7.52
N LYS A 519 4.96 -20.29 7.47
CA LYS A 519 4.31 -20.97 8.61
C LYS A 519 5.37 -21.68 9.44
N TYR A 520 5.25 -21.52 10.75
CA TYR A 520 6.11 -22.07 11.80
C TYR A 520 5.27 -22.89 12.78
N ASP A 521 5.94 -23.68 13.61
CA ASP A 521 5.29 -24.54 14.60
C ASP A 521 4.67 -23.76 15.77
N SER A 522 5.16 -22.55 16.06
CA SER A 522 4.65 -21.70 17.14
C SER A 522 3.78 -20.55 16.63
N ASP A 523 2.69 -20.28 17.35
CA ASP A 523 1.76 -19.19 17.01
C ASP A 523 2.42 -17.81 17.08
N SER A 524 3.37 -17.62 18.01
CA SER A 524 4.13 -16.37 18.11
C SER A 524 5.03 -16.13 16.89
N ALA A 525 5.69 -17.17 16.38
CA ALA A 525 6.49 -17.06 15.16
C ALA A 525 5.61 -16.81 13.93
N ASN A 526 4.44 -17.44 13.86
CA ASN A 526 3.44 -17.19 12.83
C ASN A 526 2.96 -15.72 12.86
N ALA A 527 2.64 -15.18 14.03
CA ALA A 527 2.24 -13.78 14.18
C ALA A 527 3.34 -12.82 13.70
N ASN A 528 4.60 -13.07 14.09
CA ASN A 528 5.75 -12.26 13.66
C ASN A 528 5.98 -12.31 12.14
N ALA A 529 5.76 -13.49 11.53
CA ALA A 529 5.86 -13.67 10.08
C ALA A 529 4.79 -12.89 9.32
N VAL A 530 3.56 -12.83 9.86
CA VAL A 530 2.46 -12.04 9.29
C VAL A 530 2.73 -10.55 9.42
N LEU A 531 3.15 -10.07 10.59
CA LEU A 531 3.51 -8.66 10.80
C LEU A 531 4.62 -8.20 9.86
N SER A 532 5.59 -9.09 9.60
CA SER A 532 6.70 -8.86 8.67
C SER A 532 6.27 -8.71 7.21
N ALA A 533 5.13 -9.25 6.82
CA ALA A 533 4.63 -9.18 5.45
C ALA A 533 3.74 -7.93 5.21
N GLN A 534 3.47 -7.13 6.23
CA GLN A 534 2.58 -5.97 6.16
C GLN A 534 3.38 -4.66 6.07
N LEU A 535 3.15 -3.88 5.01
CA LEU A 535 3.98 -2.73 4.65
C LEU A 535 3.89 -1.59 5.66
N GLN A 536 2.74 -1.36 6.29
CA GLN A 536 2.60 -0.28 7.29
C GLN A 536 3.59 -0.45 8.45
N TYR A 537 3.90 -1.70 8.83
CA TYR A 537 4.90 -1.99 9.86
C TYR A 537 6.33 -1.91 9.30
N ILE A 538 6.55 -2.35 8.06
CA ILE A 538 7.84 -2.20 7.39
C ILE A 538 8.23 -0.72 7.25
N PHE A 539 7.30 0.17 6.90
CA PHE A 539 7.59 1.61 6.86
C PHE A 539 7.99 2.19 8.22
N SER A 540 7.32 1.79 9.31
CA SER A 540 7.73 2.20 10.66
C SER A 540 9.13 1.69 11.01
N VAL A 541 9.43 0.42 10.74
CA VAL A 541 10.75 -0.18 10.99
C VAL A 541 11.83 0.49 10.13
N SER A 542 11.56 0.72 8.86
CA SER A 542 12.43 1.44 7.93
C SER A 542 12.80 2.81 8.45
N ARG A 543 11.81 3.57 8.93
CA ARG A 543 12.04 4.90 9.47
C ARG A 543 12.92 4.85 10.71
N VAL A 544 12.68 3.92 11.63
CA VAL A 544 13.56 3.70 12.79
C VAL A 544 14.99 3.37 12.33
N ALA A 545 15.15 2.50 11.34
CA ALA A 545 16.46 2.15 10.79
C ALA A 545 17.20 3.37 10.20
N HIS A 546 16.50 4.27 9.50
CA HIS A 546 17.06 5.53 8.99
C HIS A 546 17.63 6.41 10.11
N TYR A 547 16.87 6.61 11.19
CA TYR A 547 17.33 7.39 12.34
C TYR A 547 18.44 6.70 13.12
N LEU A 548 18.34 5.39 13.38
CA LEU A 548 19.40 4.63 14.05
C LEU A 548 20.72 4.75 13.29
N LYS A 549 20.69 4.65 11.96
CA LYS A 549 21.87 4.80 11.10
C LYS A 549 22.46 6.21 11.21
N ALA A 550 21.65 7.26 11.11
CA ALA A 550 22.10 8.64 11.20
C ALA A 550 22.69 8.96 12.57
N MET A 551 21.96 8.65 13.65
CA MET A 551 22.41 8.89 15.03
C MET A 551 23.71 8.17 15.36
N MET A 552 23.83 6.89 14.98
CA MET A 552 25.03 6.11 15.29
C MET A 552 26.22 6.51 14.45
N ARG A 553 26.01 6.96 13.21
CA ARG A 553 27.06 7.54 12.37
C ARG A 553 27.65 8.81 12.99
N ASP A 554 26.80 9.69 13.51
CA ASP A 554 27.24 10.94 14.16
C ASP A 554 28.01 10.68 15.47
N LYS A 555 27.74 9.55 16.14
CA LYS A 555 28.44 9.15 17.38
C LYS A 555 29.74 8.34 17.15
N ILE A 556 30.10 8.00 15.91
CA ILE A 556 31.36 7.31 15.63
C ILE A 556 32.54 8.17 16.08
N GLY A 557 33.44 7.59 16.88
CA GLY A 557 34.60 8.29 17.45
C GLY A 557 34.37 8.83 18.87
N SER A 558 33.15 8.75 19.40
CA SER A 558 32.87 9.05 20.82
C SER A 558 33.35 7.94 21.75
N PHE A 559 33.72 8.30 22.99
CA PHE A 559 34.07 7.35 24.05
C PHE A 559 32.83 6.71 24.68
N ALA A 560 32.08 5.91 23.92
CA ALA A 560 30.85 5.25 24.37
C ALA A 560 31.05 3.74 24.54
N SER A 561 30.69 3.20 25.72
CA SER A 561 30.58 1.75 25.96
C SER A 561 29.28 1.18 25.37
N ALA A 562 29.19 -0.14 25.18
CA ALA A 562 27.97 -0.79 24.71
C ALA A 562 26.73 -0.41 25.54
N LYS A 563 26.87 -0.36 26.87
CA LYS A 563 25.80 0.03 27.79
C LYS A 563 25.36 1.49 27.61
N ASN A 564 26.30 2.40 27.35
CA ASN A 564 25.99 3.81 27.11
C ASN A 564 25.21 3.97 25.79
N VAL A 565 25.64 3.26 24.74
CA VAL A 565 24.94 3.23 23.44
C VAL A 565 23.54 2.64 23.61
N GLU A 566 23.41 1.53 24.33
CA GLU A 566 22.11 0.91 24.63
C GLU A 566 21.16 1.86 25.34
N THR A 567 21.64 2.52 26.40
CA THR A 567 20.82 3.48 27.17
C THR A 567 20.40 4.67 26.31
N PHE A 568 21.31 5.19 25.48
CA PHE A 568 21.02 6.29 24.57
C PHE A 568 19.93 5.91 23.55
N LEU A 569 20.07 4.77 22.89
CA LEU A 569 19.12 4.29 21.87
C LEU A 569 17.75 3.99 22.48
N ASN A 570 17.70 3.34 23.65
CA ASN A 570 16.44 3.06 24.35
C ASN A 570 15.75 4.34 24.82
N ARG A 571 16.50 5.34 25.31
CA ARG A 571 15.94 6.65 25.69
C ARG A 571 15.29 7.35 24.51
N TRP A 572 15.93 7.29 23.33
CA TRP A 572 15.40 7.88 22.11
C TRP A 572 14.14 7.15 21.62
N ILE A 573 14.18 5.82 21.45
CA ILE A 573 13.03 5.08 20.90
C ILE A 573 11.82 5.12 21.83
N SER A 574 12.01 5.20 23.15
CA SER A 574 10.93 5.27 24.14
C SER A 574 10.07 6.53 23.99
N GLN A 575 10.58 7.60 23.37
CA GLN A 575 9.79 8.81 23.08
C GLN A 575 8.69 8.56 22.05
N TYR A 576 8.81 7.48 21.26
CA TYR A 576 7.89 7.11 20.19
C TYR A 576 7.03 5.90 20.55
N VAL A 577 7.03 5.49 21.82
CA VAL A 577 6.25 4.37 22.34
C VAL A 577 5.02 4.89 23.09
N LEU A 578 3.84 4.36 22.74
CA LEU A 578 2.59 4.66 23.40
C LEU A 578 2.11 3.45 24.20
N LEU A 579 2.00 3.63 25.53
CA LEU A 579 1.66 2.55 26.45
C LEU A 579 0.15 2.36 26.65
N ASP A 580 -0.66 3.32 26.22
CA ASP A 580 -2.11 3.30 26.38
C ASP A 580 -2.79 2.55 25.23
N ASP A 581 -3.36 1.38 25.54
CA ASP A 581 -4.10 0.57 24.59
C ASP A 581 -5.47 1.15 24.22
N ASN A 582 -6.02 2.07 25.03
CA ASN A 582 -7.28 2.76 24.78
C ASN A 582 -7.10 4.08 24.02
N ALA A 583 -5.87 4.43 23.67
CA ALA A 583 -5.58 5.64 22.91
C ALA A 583 -6.32 5.66 21.56
N THR A 584 -6.61 6.86 21.09
CA THR A 584 -7.30 7.06 19.82
C THR A 584 -6.45 6.57 18.66
N GLN A 585 -7.09 6.31 17.52
CA GLN A 585 -6.39 5.88 16.32
C GLN A 585 -5.36 6.91 15.83
N GLU A 586 -5.68 8.20 15.96
CA GLU A 586 -4.76 9.30 15.64
C GLU A 586 -3.51 9.26 16.54
N GLN A 587 -3.69 9.07 17.85
CA GLN A 587 -2.55 8.95 18.78
C GLN A 587 -1.69 7.72 18.47
N LYS A 588 -2.31 6.58 18.16
CA LYS A 588 -1.60 5.37 17.75
C LYS A 588 -0.88 5.52 16.40
N ALA A 589 -1.37 6.38 15.51
CA ALA A 589 -0.69 6.70 14.25
C ALA A 589 0.52 7.63 14.47
N GLN A 590 0.42 8.57 15.40
CA GLN A 590 1.53 9.46 15.82
C GLN A 590 2.63 8.72 16.58
N PHE A 591 2.26 7.68 17.35
CA PHE A 591 3.15 6.83 18.13
C PHE A 591 2.92 5.36 17.75
N PRO A 592 3.47 4.89 16.62
CA PRO A 592 3.12 3.58 16.06
C PRO A 592 3.61 2.39 16.87
N LEU A 593 4.50 2.60 17.85
CA LEU A 593 5.11 1.54 18.65
C LEU A 593 4.38 1.39 19.98
N ARG A 594 3.95 0.15 20.29
CA ARG A 594 3.39 -0.23 21.59
C ARG A 594 4.48 -0.53 22.62
N GLU A 595 5.59 -1.08 22.14
CA GLU A 595 6.76 -1.47 22.93
C GLU A 595 8.00 -1.47 22.02
N ALA A 596 9.14 -1.05 22.57
CA ALA A 596 10.41 -1.07 21.86
C ALA A 596 11.56 -1.37 22.83
N SER A 597 12.51 -2.19 22.41
CA SER A 597 13.74 -2.47 23.14
C SER A 597 14.90 -2.63 22.18
N ILE A 598 16.03 -2.00 22.47
CA ILE A 598 17.25 -2.13 21.68
C ILE A 598 18.32 -2.74 22.58
N GLN A 599 18.89 -3.87 22.17
CA GLN A 599 19.98 -4.54 22.89
C GLN A 599 21.29 -4.31 22.15
N VAL A 600 22.36 -3.96 22.86
CA VAL A 600 23.68 -3.68 22.25
C VAL A 600 24.75 -4.55 22.89
N ALA A 601 25.41 -5.36 22.07
CA ALA A 601 26.49 -6.25 22.49
C ALA A 601 27.80 -5.91 21.78
N GLU A 602 28.92 -6.09 22.49
CA GLU A 602 30.26 -6.03 21.89
C GLU A 602 30.51 -7.21 20.97
N VAL A 603 31.16 -6.96 19.83
CA VAL A 603 31.59 -8.02 18.92
C VAL A 603 32.94 -8.57 19.42
N PRO A 604 33.01 -9.86 19.81
CA PRO A 604 34.25 -10.45 20.30
C PRO A 604 35.39 -10.31 19.27
N GLY A 605 36.57 -9.92 19.75
CA GLY A 605 37.76 -9.74 18.90
C GLY A 605 37.80 -8.43 18.10
N LYS A 606 36.80 -7.54 18.23
CA LYS A 606 36.78 -6.22 17.56
C LYS A 606 36.39 -5.11 18.55
N PRO A 607 37.34 -4.57 19.36
CA PRO A 607 37.08 -3.49 20.30
C PRO A 607 36.44 -2.27 19.61
N GLY A 608 35.44 -1.66 20.26
CA GLY A 608 34.70 -0.51 19.71
C GLY A 608 33.68 -0.87 18.61
N THR A 609 33.54 -2.15 18.25
CA THR A 609 32.49 -2.62 17.34
C THR A 609 31.34 -3.23 18.14
N TYR A 610 30.15 -2.66 17.97
CA TYR A 610 28.93 -3.13 18.63
C TYR A 610 27.95 -3.73 17.61
N ARG A 611 27.17 -4.70 18.05
CA ARG A 611 26.00 -5.23 17.34
C ARG A 611 24.77 -4.82 18.13
N SER A 612 23.82 -4.15 17.48
CA SER A 612 22.51 -3.86 18.05
C SER A 612 21.43 -4.77 17.47
N VAL A 613 20.47 -5.14 18.30
CA VAL A 613 19.23 -5.82 17.88
C VAL A 613 18.06 -5.00 18.42
N ALA A 614 17.22 -4.48 17.53
CA ALA A 614 16.04 -3.70 17.88
C ALA A 614 14.79 -4.58 17.79
N PHE A 615 14.08 -4.72 18.90
CA PHE A 615 12.77 -5.34 18.99
C PHE A 615 11.72 -4.23 19.00
N LEU A 616 10.89 -4.19 17.95
CA LEU A 616 9.86 -3.17 17.76
C LEU A 616 8.51 -3.85 17.67
N ARG A 617 7.62 -3.58 18.62
CA ARG A 617 6.24 -4.10 18.62
C ARG A 617 5.29 -2.96 18.27
N PRO A 618 4.60 -3.01 17.12
CA PRO A 618 3.66 -1.96 16.73
C PRO A 618 2.31 -2.14 17.44
N HIS A 619 1.47 -1.11 17.37
CA HIS A 619 0.04 -1.29 17.62
C HIS A 619 -0.60 -2.15 16.51
N PHE A 620 -1.41 -3.13 16.91
CA PHE A 620 -2.14 -3.97 15.97
C PHE A 620 -3.33 -3.21 15.38
N GLN A 621 -3.51 -3.36 14.06
CA GLN A 621 -4.67 -2.85 13.34
C GLN A 621 -5.66 -3.99 13.13
N LEU A 622 -6.96 -3.66 13.11
CA LEU A 622 -8.01 -4.64 12.84
C LEU A 622 -7.86 -5.17 11.41
N ASP A 623 -7.82 -6.50 11.27
CA ASP A 623 -7.65 -7.16 9.97
C ASP A 623 -8.91 -7.94 9.56
N GLU A 624 -9.43 -8.81 10.43
CA GLU A 624 -10.63 -9.60 10.18
C GLU A 624 -11.50 -9.71 11.44
N LEU A 625 -12.83 -9.71 11.25
CA LEU A 625 -13.81 -10.00 12.30
C LEU A 625 -14.86 -10.98 11.75
N SER A 626 -14.89 -12.20 12.29
CA SER A 626 -15.95 -13.17 11.99
C SER A 626 -17.09 -13.03 12.99
N ILE A 627 -18.27 -12.64 12.51
CA ILE A 627 -19.47 -12.49 13.34
C ILE A 627 -20.36 -13.73 13.14
N SER A 628 -20.67 -14.43 14.23
CA SER A 628 -21.71 -15.47 14.23
C SER A 628 -22.94 -14.97 14.99
N LEU A 629 -24.03 -14.74 14.27
CA LEU A 629 -25.30 -14.33 14.87
C LEU A 629 -26.10 -15.56 15.28
N ARG A 630 -26.52 -15.64 16.54
CA ARG A 630 -27.36 -16.72 17.06
C ARG A 630 -28.64 -16.11 17.63
N LEU A 631 -29.78 -16.49 17.06
CA LEU A 631 -31.07 -16.16 17.65
C LEU A 631 -31.31 -17.10 18.83
N VAL A 632 -31.48 -16.53 20.03
CA VAL A 632 -31.69 -17.28 21.26
C VAL A 632 -32.96 -16.77 21.95
N ALA A 633 -33.75 -17.69 22.51
CA ALA A 633 -34.97 -17.34 23.24
C ALA A 633 -34.67 -16.61 24.56
N ASP A 634 -33.57 -16.98 25.21
CA ASP A 634 -32.97 -16.28 26.36
C ASP A 634 -31.47 -16.10 26.08
N LEU A 635 -30.93 -14.92 26.41
CA LEU A 635 -29.49 -14.67 26.29
C LEU A 635 -28.73 -15.67 27.19
N PRO A 636 -27.73 -16.40 26.68
CA PRO A 636 -26.92 -17.28 27.51
C PRO A 636 -26.27 -16.46 28.63
N LYS A 637 -26.23 -16.98 29.86
CA LYS A 637 -25.70 -16.24 31.03
C LYS A 637 -24.26 -15.72 30.83
N SER A 638 -23.49 -16.34 29.94
CA SER A 638 -22.16 -15.88 29.51
C SER A 638 -22.16 -14.57 28.70
N ALA A 639 -23.30 -14.11 28.18
CA ALA A 639 -23.43 -12.84 27.48
C ALA A 639 -23.73 -11.65 28.44
N ASN A 640 -24.20 -11.93 29.66
CA ASN A 640 -24.50 -10.91 30.67
C ASN A 640 -23.31 -10.56 31.57
N SER A 641 -22.19 -11.25 31.47
CA SER A 641 -21.00 -11.01 32.32
C SER A 641 -20.11 -9.87 31.83
N THR A 642 -20.44 -9.18 30.73
CA THR A 642 -19.48 -8.26 30.07
C THR A 642 -19.80 -6.77 30.16
N ASN A 643 -20.83 -6.32 30.89
CA ASN A 643 -21.08 -4.88 31.08
C ASN A 643 -21.82 -4.62 32.40
N ASN A 644 -21.10 -4.75 33.51
CA ASN A 644 -21.28 -4.03 34.78
C ASN A 644 -20.58 -4.81 35.90
N GLN A 645 -19.28 -4.61 36.08
CA GLN A 645 -18.64 -4.76 37.38
C GLN A 645 -17.32 -3.99 37.39
N SER A 646 -17.43 -2.68 37.62
CA SER A 646 -16.38 -1.92 38.28
C SER A 646 -16.32 -2.37 39.75
N ILE A 647 -15.15 -2.83 40.15
CA ILE A 647 -14.59 -2.83 41.52
C ILE A 647 -15.55 -3.34 42.62
N GLU A 648 -15.54 -4.65 42.82
CA GLU A 648 -15.54 -5.23 44.18
C GLU A 648 -14.58 -6.43 44.16
N GLU A 649 -13.59 -6.41 45.07
CA GLU A 649 -12.69 -7.52 45.34
C GLU A 649 -13.50 -8.77 45.74
N GLY A 650 -13.75 -9.65 44.77
CA GLY A 650 -14.27 -10.99 44.98
C GLY A 650 -13.25 -12.00 44.49
N LEU A 651 -12.79 -12.89 45.37
CA LEU A 651 -11.79 -13.93 45.13
C LEU A 651 -11.89 -14.55 43.71
N CYS A 652 -10.84 -14.36 42.91
CA CYS A 652 -10.60 -15.16 41.72
C CYS A 652 -10.32 -16.61 42.17
N MET A 653 -11.32 -17.50 42.07
CA MET A 653 -11.09 -18.94 42.29
C MET A 653 -10.16 -19.45 41.20
N LYS A 654 -8.91 -19.80 41.56
CA LYS A 654 -7.97 -20.44 40.63
C LYS A 654 -8.38 -21.88 40.35
N ASP A 655 -8.09 -22.41 39.17
CA ASP A 655 -8.57 -23.72 38.73
C ASP A 655 -7.56 -24.88 38.97
N ILE A 656 -6.38 -24.60 39.52
CA ILE A 656 -5.29 -25.57 39.72
C ILE A 656 -4.75 -25.48 41.15
N TYR A 657 -4.67 -26.63 41.83
CA TYR A 657 -4.23 -26.72 43.22
C TYR A 657 -3.15 -27.78 43.39
N VAL A 658 -2.12 -27.48 44.19
CA VAL A 658 -1.01 -28.38 44.50
C VAL A 658 -0.90 -28.61 46.01
N LYS A 659 -0.68 -29.86 46.40
CA LYS A 659 -0.43 -30.27 47.79
C LYS A 659 0.82 -31.13 47.89
N PHE A 660 1.68 -30.78 48.85
CA PHE A 660 2.82 -31.59 49.28
C PHE A 660 2.45 -32.34 50.57
N ASP A 661 2.60 -33.67 50.60
CA ASP A 661 2.14 -34.47 51.75
C ASP A 661 3.22 -34.70 52.82
N SER A 662 4.47 -34.99 52.45
CA SER A 662 5.50 -35.39 53.44
C SER A 662 6.93 -35.04 52.98
N PRO A 663 7.58 -33.99 53.52
CA PRO A 663 7.03 -33.06 54.51
C PRO A 663 5.88 -32.23 53.93
N ALA A 664 4.89 -31.91 54.76
CA ALA A 664 3.73 -31.15 54.33
C ALA A 664 4.07 -29.65 54.17
N ILE A 665 3.61 -29.03 53.09
CA ILE A 665 3.67 -27.59 52.86
C ILE A 665 2.23 -27.07 52.86
N LYS A 666 1.92 -26.11 53.75
CA LYS A 666 0.60 -25.50 53.86
C LYS A 666 0.55 -24.20 53.06
N GLY A 667 -0.26 -24.18 52.01
CA GLY A 667 -0.63 -23.01 51.23
C GLY A 667 -1.62 -22.09 51.93
N GLU A 668 -2.03 -21.04 51.23
CA GLU A 668 -2.97 -20.04 51.74
C GLU A 668 -4.38 -20.10 51.12
N SER A 669 -4.65 -21.10 50.26
CA SER A 669 -5.96 -21.22 49.62
C SER A 669 -7.09 -21.27 50.63
N GLN A 670 -8.10 -20.42 50.40
CA GLN A 670 -9.34 -20.36 51.16
C GLN A 670 -10.49 -21.13 50.49
N ASP A 671 -10.21 -21.85 49.41
CA ASP A 671 -11.22 -22.67 48.75
C ASP A 671 -11.73 -23.76 49.71
N LYS A 672 -13.05 -23.95 49.76
CA LYS A 672 -13.69 -24.88 50.71
C LYS A 672 -13.22 -26.33 50.54
N ASP A 673 -12.86 -26.73 49.32
CA ASP A 673 -12.48 -28.09 48.94
C ASP A 673 -10.94 -28.25 48.88
N HIS A 674 -10.19 -27.14 48.83
CA HIS A 674 -8.72 -27.09 48.74
C HIS A 674 -8.06 -26.21 49.81
N LYS A 675 -8.66 -26.16 51.01
CA LYS A 675 -8.14 -25.35 52.11
C LYS A 675 -6.68 -25.71 52.45
N ASP A 676 -5.84 -24.69 52.60
CA ASP A 676 -4.39 -24.79 52.85
C ASP A 676 -3.58 -25.46 51.71
N TRP A 677 -4.13 -25.57 50.49
CA TRP A 677 -3.38 -25.97 49.29
C TRP A 677 -2.73 -24.74 48.64
N ILE A 678 -1.77 -25.00 47.75
CA ILE A 678 -1.10 -23.95 46.96
C ILE A 678 -1.90 -23.74 45.69
N GLU A 679 -2.27 -22.48 45.41
CA GLU A 679 -2.99 -22.12 44.20
C GLU A 679 -2.01 -21.81 43.06
N ILE A 680 -2.26 -22.38 41.89
CA ILE A 680 -1.34 -22.33 40.75
C ILE A 680 -1.97 -21.55 39.58
N ASN A 681 -1.16 -20.68 38.96
CA ASN A 681 -1.53 -19.90 37.78
C ASN A 681 -1.33 -20.70 36.49
N SER A 682 -0.25 -21.47 36.39
CA SER A 682 0.08 -22.26 35.20
C SER A 682 0.83 -23.54 35.54
N TRP A 683 0.70 -24.54 34.66
CA TRP A 683 1.38 -25.83 34.75
C TRP A 683 1.88 -26.25 33.38
N SER A 684 3.08 -26.85 33.33
CA SER A 684 3.60 -27.49 32.13
C SER A 684 4.28 -28.83 32.45
N GLN A 685 4.13 -29.78 31.53
CA GLN A 685 4.80 -31.08 31.57
C GLN A 685 5.25 -31.46 30.16
N ALA A 686 6.48 -31.94 30.04
CA ALA A 686 7.02 -32.46 28.78
C ALA A 686 7.59 -33.86 28.99
N ILE A 687 7.15 -34.79 28.15
CA ILE A 687 7.57 -36.19 28.13
C ILE A 687 8.00 -36.51 26.70
N SER A 688 9.27 -36.85 26.51
CA SER A 688 9.85 -37.17 25.20
C SER A 688 10.34 -38.61 25.19
N GLN A 689 9.97 -39.35 24.15
CA GLN A 689 10.53 -40.67 23.86
C GLN A 689 11.56 -40.51 22.73
N PRO A 690 12.87 -40.56 23.02
CA PRO A 690 13.89 -40.39 22.00
C PRO A 690 13.80 -41.54 20.99
N ARG A 691 13.90 -41.21 19.70
CA ARG A 691 13.72 -42.14 18.59
C ARG A 691 15.08 -42.46 17.95
N SER A 692 15.32 -43.74 17.64
CA SER A 692 16.55 -44.15 16.96
C SER A 692 16.63 -43.56 15.55
N ALA A 693 17.79 -43.05 15.16
CA ALA A 693 18.05 -42.52 13.81
C ALA A 693 18.15 -43.62 12.74
N THR A 694 18.41 -44.87 13.14
CA THR A 694 18.45 -46.05 12.25
C THR A 694 17.32 -47.01 12.61
N ALA A 695 16.43 -47.24 11.65
CA ALA A 695 15.32 -48.18 11.78
C ALA A 695 15.78 -49.60 11.44
N SER A 696 15.70 -50.53 12.39
CA SER A 696 15.73 -51.96 12.07
C SER A 696 14.30 -52.47 11.87
N THR A 697 14.10 -53.41 10.95
CA THR A 697 12.82 -54.07 10.69
C THR A 697 12.37 -55.00 11.83
N ALA A 698 13.20 -55.19 12.86
CA ALA A 698 12.90 -55.98 14.05
C ALA A 698 12.44 -55.08 15.21
N GLY A 699 11.24 -54.50 15.07
CA GLY A 699 10.38 -54.02 16.16
C GLY A 699 11.04 -53.36 17.38
N GLY A 700 11.44 -52.10 17.25
CA GLY A 700 11.81 -51.21 18.36
C GLY A 700 12.36 -49.88 17.84
N HIS A 701 11.59 -48.78 17.97
CA HIS A 701 11.95 -47.47 17.39
C HIS A 701 12.56 -46.48 18.40
N THR A 702 12.73 -46.87 19.67
CA THR A 702 13.21 -45.99 20.74
C THR A 702 14.73 -46.08 20.89
N ALA A 703 15.42 -44.94 21.00
CA ALA A 703 16.88 -44.89 21.19
C ALA A 703 17.29 -45.16 22.65
N GLU A 704 16.46 -44.75 23.61
CA GLU A 704 16.71 -44.84 25.05
C GLU A 704 15.40 -44.83 25.85
N ARG A 705 15.48 -44.80 27.20
CA ARG A 705 14.30 -44.66 28.07
C ARG A 705 13.58 -43.34 27.82
N CYS A 706 12.28 -43.30 28.12
CA CYS A 706 11.51 -42.07 28.01
C CYS A 706 12.06 -41.01 28.98
N GLU A 707 12.32 -39.81 28.46
CA GLU A 707 12.77 -38.68 29.24
C GLU A 707 11.57 -37.87 29.71
N HIS A 708 11.44 -37.71 31.02
CA HIS A 708 10.50 -36.79 31.62
C HIS A 708 11.26 -35.53 32.02
N ARG A 709 10.92 -34.39 31.42
CA ARG A 709 11.41 -33.10 31.90
C ARG A 709 10.73 -32.74 33.21
N ASP A 710 11.33 -31.79 33.90
CA ASP A 710 10.81 -31.22 35.14
C ASP A 710 9.39 -30.69 34.91
N MET A 711 8.51 -30.94 35.87
CA MET A 711 7.15 -30.42 35.86
C MET A 711 7.18 -29.02 36.46
N VAL A 712 6.81 -28.01 35.65
CA VAL A 712 6.99 -26.59 36.02
C VAL A 712 5.64 -25.98 36.37
N PHE A 713 5.61 -25.21 37.44
CA PHE A 713 4.43 -24.52 37.97
C PHE A 713 4.73 -23.04 38.21
N THR A 714 3.79 -22.15 37.92
CA THR A 714 3.87 -20.73 38.28
C THR A 714 2.76 -20.36 39.25
N LYS A 715 3.07 -19.59 40.29
CA LYS A 715 2.15 -19.06 41.30
C LYS A 715 2.47 -17.61 41.64
N ASP A 716 1.52 -16.88 42.21
CA ASP A 716 1.79 -15.58 42.82
C ASP A 716 2.56 -15.79 44.12
N LEU A 717 3.41 -14.85 44.52
CA LEU A 717 4.17 -14.92 45.76
C LEU A 717 3.22 -14.92 46.97
N ASP A 718 3.43 -15.87 47.88
CA ASP A 718 2.52 -16.18 48.98
C ASP A 718 3.29 -16.66 50.23
N VAL A 719 2.57 -17.09 51.28
CA VAL A 719 3.18 -17.63 52.50
C VAL A 719 4.07 -18.86 52.26
N VAL A 720 3.92 -19.57 51.15
CA VAL A 720 4.67 -20.78 50.81
C VAL A 720 5.98 -20.48 50.09
N SER A 721 6.11 -19.32 49.44
CA SER A 721 7.32 -18.94 48.69
C SER A 721 8.63 -19.18 49.48
N PRO A 722 8.79 -18.71 50.74
CA PRO A 722 10.01 -18.95 51.49
C PRO A 722 10.26 -20.43 51.81
N LEU A 723 9.21 -21.22 51.98
CA LEU A 723 9.31 -22.67 52.23
C LEU A 723 9.77 -23.41 50.98
N LEU A 724 9.33 -22.99 49.79
CA LEU A 724 9.83 -23.54 48.53
C LEU A 724 11.32 -23.26 48.36
N TYR A 725 11.77 -22.02 48.67
CA TYR A 725 13.20 -21.69 48.62
C TYR A 725 14.02 -22.55 49.58
N GLN A 726 13.53 -22.74 50.81
CA GLN A 726 14.19 -23.58 51.81
C GLN A 726 14.27 -25.05 51.36
N HIS A 727 13.17 -25.60 50.85
CA HIS A 727 13.13 -27.01 50.44
C HIS A 727 13.92 -27.28 49.16
N ALA A 728 13.94 -26.35 48.20
CA ALA A 728 14.80 -26.42 47.02
C ALA A 728 16.28 -26.33 47.43
N SER A 729 16.64 -25.38 48.29
CA SER A 729 18.01 -25.22 48.81
C SER A 729 18.48 -26.45 49.59
N GLY A 730 17.57 -27.13 50.29
CA GLY A 730 17.86 -28.33 51.09
C GLY A 730 17.79 -29.65 50.31
N GLY A 731 17.39 -29.64 49.03
CA GLY A 731 17.19 -30.86 48.24
C GLY A 731 16.15 -31.82 48.85
N THR A 732 15.09 -31.28 49.46
CA THR A 732 14.10 -32.09 50.19
C THR A 732 13.32 -32.99 49.23
N THR A 733 13.23 -34.28 49.54
CA THR A 733 12.36 -35.22 48.82
C THR A 733 11.00 -35.34 49.50
N PHE A 734 9.94 -35.14 48.73
CA PHE A 734 8.54 -35.24 49.14
C PHE A 734 7.97 -36.62 48.77
N GLY A 735 7.35 -37.30 49.73
CA GLY A 735 6.81 -38.64 49.54
C GLY A 735 5.73 -38.72 48.44
N GLU A 736 4.74 -37.82 48.50
CA GLU A 736 3.71 -37.64 47.47
C GLU A 736 3.41 -36.15 47.26
N VAL A 737 3.22 -35.76 46.00
CA VAL A 737 2.70 -34.45 45.60
C VAL A 737 1.47 -34.65 44.73
N THR A 738 0.34 -34.08 45.13
CA THR A 738 -0.94 -34.19 44.42
C THR A 738 -1.28 -32.86 43.76
N ILE A 739 -1.66 -32.93 42.48
CA ILE A 739 -2.10 -31.78 41.68
C ILE A 739 -3.50 -32.06 41.16
N GLU A 740 -4.42 -31.12 41.34
CA GLU A 740 -5.80 -31.22 40.88
C GLU A 740 -6.19 -30.04 40.00
N PHE A 741 -6.86 -30.34 38.88
CA PHE A 741 -7.31 -29.37 37.90
C PHE A 741 -8.83 -29.40 37.77
N PHE A 742 -9.41 -28.22 37.77
CA PHE A 742 -10.84 -28.01 37.73
C PHE A 742 -11.24 -27.16 36.54
N ARG A 743 -12.50 -27.29 36.16
CA ARG A 743 -13.17 -26.41 35.20
C ARG A 743 -14.65 -26.33 35.56
N ALA A 744 -15.30 -25.24 35.21
CA ALA A 744 -16.75 -25.13 35.33
C ALA A 744 -17.47 -26.00 34.30
N ASP A 745 -18.60 -26.61 34.67
CA ASP A 745 -19.52 -27.23 33.73
C ASP A 745 -20.55 -26.25 33.15
N GLY A 746 -21.45 -26.74 32.29
CA GLY A 746 -22.46 -25.91 31.64
C GLY A 746 -23.45 -25.24 32.61
N GLU A 747 -23.49 -25.68 33.87
CA GLU A 747 -24.30 -25.11 34.94
C GLU A 747 -23.48 -24.25 35.91
N GLY A 748 -22.15 -24.13 35.68
CA GLY A 748 -21.22 -23.40 36.54
C GLY A 748 -20.69 -24.22 37.72
N ASN A 749 -20.98 -25.52 37.81
CA ASN A 749 -20.45 -26.38 38.87
C ASN A 749 -18.97 -26.70 38.60
N ARG A 750 -18.14 -26.62 39.64
CA ARG A 750 -16.71 -26.92 39.55
C ARG A 750 -16.49 -28.43 39.43
N VAL A 751 -15.90 -28.88 38.32
CA VAL A 751 -15.67 -30.30 38.02
C VAL A 751 -14.18 -30.58 37.92
N LYS A 752 -13.66 -31.52 38.74
CA LYS A 752 -12.30 -32.04 38.60
C LYS A 752 -12.18 -32.84 37.30
N TYR A 753 -11.29 -32.41 36.41
CA TYR A 753 -11.10 -33.06 35.11
C TYR A 753 -9.73 -33.75 34.98
N LEU A 754 -8.73 -33.34 35.76
CA LEU A 754 -7.42 -33.98 35.80
C LEU A 754 -6.89 -34.03 37.24
N GLU A 755 -6.33 -35.17 37.61
CA GLU A 755 -5.59 -35.38 38.85
C GLU A 755 -4.23 -35.99 38.50
N VAL A 756 -3.16 -35.41 39.01
CA VAL A 756 -1.78 -35.88 38.82
C VAL A 756 -1.19 -36.14 40.20
N LYS A 757 -0.54 -37.30 40.36
CA LYS A 757 0.16 -37.66 41.58
C LYS A 757 1.61 -38.01 41.30
N LEU A 758 2.53 -37.45 42.06
CA LEU A 758 3.97 -37.65 41.94
C LEU A 758 4.48 -38.35 43.19
N LYS A 759 5.35 -39.35 43.04
CA LYS A 759 5.99 -40.07 44.16
C LYS A 759 7.48 -39.76 44.23
N ASN A 760 8.00 -39.58 45.45
CA ASN A 760 9.37 -39.18 45.73
C ASN A 760 9.78 -37.98 44.85
N ALA A 761 9.02 -36.90 44.96
CA ALA A 761 9.25 -35.68 44.20
C ALA A 761 10.31 -34.79 44.88
N ILE A 762 11.10 -34.05 44.12
CA ILE A 762 12.06 -33.07 44.62
C ILE A 762 11.84 -31.74 43.90
N LEU A 763 11.94 -30.63 44.64
CA LEU A 763 12.01 -29.29 44.06
C LEU A 763 13.38 -29.11 43.42
N SER A 764 13.44 -29.14 42.09
CA SER A 764 14.68 -29.03 41.32
C SER A 764 15.11 -27.58 41.10
N GLU A 765 14.15 -26.66 41.03
CA GLU A 765 14.39 -25.24 40.79
C GLU A 765 13.23 -24.41 41.37
N VAL A 766 13.55 -23.21 41.86
CA VAL A 766 12.59 -22.16 42.17
C VAL A 766 13.17 -20.84 41.70
N ASP A 767 12.46 -20.16 40.81
CA ASP A 767 12.81 -18.84 40.26
C ASP A 767 11.70 -17.84 40.60
N SER A 768 12.07 -16.68 41.13
CA SER A 768 11.12 -15.66 41.57
C SER A 768 11.38 -14.36 40.85
N GLN A 769 10.35 -13.83 40.20
CA GLN A 769 10.48 -12.64 39.34
C GLN A 769 9.29 -11.70 39.50
N VAL A 770 9.57 -10.42 39.23
CA VAL A 770 8.56 -9.36 39.12
C VAL A 770 8.63 -8.80 37.71
N VAL A 771 7.56 -8.95 36.95
CA VAL A 771 7.44 -8.37 35.61
C VAL A 771 6.53 -7.15 35.70
N ALA A 772 7.03 -5.96 35.34
CA ALA A 772 6.32 -4.68 35.42
C ALA A 772 5.87 -4.29 36.86
N GLN A 773 4.79 -3.50 37.01
CA GLN A 773 4.16 -3.16 38.30
C GLN A 773 3.21 -4.27 38.83
N GLY A 774 3.48 -5.54 38.50
CA GLY A 774 2.66 -6.69 38.88
C GLY A 774 2.99 -7.27 40.26
N ILE A 775 2.16 -8.20 40.74
CA ILE A 775 2.44 -9.00 41.95
C ILE A 775 3.62 -9.95 41.63
N PRO A 776 4.62 -10.07 42.51
CA PRO A 776 5.71 -11.03 42.32
C PRO A 776 5.19 -12.45 42.10
N THR A 777 5.85 -13.22 41.23
CA THR A 777 5.48 -14.61 40.92
C THR A 777 6.67 -15.54 41.15
N ASP A 778 6.38 -16.75 41.62
CA ASP A 778 7.34 -17.84 41.69
C ASP A 778 7.06 -18.86 40.61
N THR A 779 8.11 -19.34 39.96
CA THR A 779 8.11 -20.50 39.10
C THR A 779 8.92 -21.60 39.78
N PHE A 780 8.31 -22.74 40.09
CA PHE A 780 9.01 -23.88 40.70
C PHE A 780 8.88 -25.14 39.85
N SER A 781 9.92 -25.95 39.88
CA SER A 781 10.08 -27.16 39.08
C SER A 781 10.15 -28.40 39.97
N LEU A 782 9.44 -29.47 39.59
CA LEU A 782 9.45 -30.76 40.27
C LEU A 782 10.01 -31.87 39.39
N ARG A 783 10.99 -32.61 39.93
CA ARG A 783 11.34 -33.96 39.47
C ARG A 783 10.72 -35.01 40.37
N TYR A 784 10.53 -36.23 39.88
CA TYR A 784 9.84 -37.30 40.60
C TYR A 784 10.34 -38.68 40.17
N ALA A 785 10.06 -39.70 40.98
CA ALA A 785 10.43 -41.08 40.70
C ALA A 785 9.30 -41.88 40.03
N ALA A 786 8.04 -41.55 40.29
CA ALA A 786 6.89 -42.12 39.60
C ALA A 786 5.76 -41.09 39.49
N VAL A 787 4.93 -41.22 38.46
CA VAL A 787 3.79 -40.33 38.19
C VAL A 787 2.55 -41.14 37.83
N GLN A 788 1.39 -40.64 38.23
CA GLN A 788 0.08 -41.13 37.85
C GLN A 788 -0.78 -39.98 37.34
N TRP A 789 -1.46 -40.17 36.21
CA TRP A 789 -2.43 -39.24 35.66
C TRP A 789 -3.80 -39.90 35.64
N LYS A 790 -4.81 -39.14 36.06
CA LYS A 790 -6.20 -39.56 36.00
C LYS A 790 -7.03 -38.44 35.38
N TYR A 791 -7.50 -38.66 34.16
CA TYR A 791 -8.40 -37.75 33.46
C TYR A 791 -9.85 -38.22 33.63
N THR A 792 -10.73 -37.29 34.00
CA THR A 792 -12.16 -37.52 34.13
C THR A 792 -12.88 -36.73 33.05
N GLN A 793 -13.51 -37.42 32.10
CA GLN A 793 -14.28 -36.78 31.04
C GLN A 793 -15.44 -35.99 31.66
N GLN A 794 -15.87 -34.90 31.03
CA GLN A 794 -17.11 -34.23 31.41
C GLN A 794 -18.20 -34.58 30.40
N LYS A 795 -19.41 -34.82 30.90
CA LYS A 795 -20.56 -35.09 30.02
C LYS A 795 -21.06 -33.79 29.39
N SER A 796 -21.59 -33.91 28.18
CA SER A 796 -22.24 -32.81 27.46
C SER A 796 -23.46 -32.24 28.19
N ALA A 797 -24.08 -33.02 29.09
CA ALA A 797 -25.20 -32.60 29.93
C ALA A 797 -24.78 -32.03 31.31
N GLY A 798 -23.49 -31.78 31.56
CA GLY A 798 -22.97 -31.38 32.88
C GLY A 798 -22.52 -32.57 33.73
N GLY A 799 -21.63 -32.32 34.70
CA GLY A 799 -21.05 -33.35 35.58
C GLY A 799 -19.99 -34.29 34.98
N GLN A 800 -19.52 -35.24 35.81
CA GLN A 800 -18.43 -36.18 35.47
C GLN A 800 -18.91 -37.37 34.60
N GLY A 801 -18.06 -37.74 33.64
CA GLY A 801 -18.17 -38.84 32.69
C GLY A 801 -17.24 -40.01 33.03
N GLY A 802 -16.80 -40.74 32.00
CA GLY A 802 -15.85 -41.85 32.19
C GLY A 802 -14.45 -41.37 32.55
N ASN A 803 -13.68 -42.23 33.24
CA ASN A 803 -12.32 -41.92 33.67
C ASN A 803 -11.29 -42.74 32.89
N SER A 804 -10.16 -42.12 32.55
CA SER A 804 -8.97 -42.76 32.01
C SER A 804 -7.79 -42.53 32.94
N GLN A 805 -7.00 -43.57 33.21
CA GLN A 805 -5.88 -43.51 34.13
C GLN A 805 -4.62 -44.13 33.50
N GLY A 806 -3.50 -43.43 33.63
CA GLY A 806 -2.17 -43.88 33.24
C GLY A 806 -1.17 -43.69 34.38
N ALA A 807 -0.10 -44.47 34.39
CA ALA A 807 0.99 -44.31 35.35
C ALA A 807 2.33 -44.72 34.72
N TRP A 808 3.42 -44.16 35.24
CA TRP A 808 4.77 -44.51 34.87
C TRP A 808 5.73 -44.43 36.05
N SER A 809 6.58 -45.44 36.19
CA SER A 809 7.69 -45.47 37.14
C SER A 809 9.00 -45.17 36.41
N LEU A 810 9.68 -44.08 36.74
CA LEU A 810 10.99 -43.76 36.18
C LEU A 810 12.09 -44.66 36.76
N THR A 811 11.91 -45.16 37.98
CA THR A 811 12.84 -46.09 38.62
C THR A 811 12.74 -47.49 38.06
N LYS A 812 11.52 -48.01 37.86
CA LYS A 812 11.27 -49.37 37.32
C LYS A 812 11.15 -49.42 35.81
N ASN A 813 10.93 -48.28 35.16
CA ASN A 813 10.71 -48.15 33.72
C ASN A 813 9.52 -49.00 33.24
N ASP A 814 8.40 -48.91 33.96
CA ASP A 814 7.16 -49.64 33.68
C ASP A 814 5.91 -48.79 33.92
N LYS A 815 4.74 -49.33 33.58
CA LYS A 815 3.43 -48.64 33.67
C LYS A 815 2.82 -48.67 35.08
N THR A 816 3.64 -48.61 36.13
CA THR A 816 3.17 -48.65 37.53
C THR A 816 3.37 -47.32 38.25
N TYR A 817 2.53 -47.05 39.26
CA TYR A 817 2.71 -45.92 40.18
C TYR A 817 3.45 -46.38 41.45
N SER A 818 4.63 -46.93 41.26
CA SER A 818 5.47 -47.44 42.33
C SER A 818 6.92 -47.02 42.10
N VAL A 819 7.61 -46.68 43.19
CA VAL A 819 9.04 -46.38 43.15
C VAL A 819 9.84 -47.66 43.33
#